data_AF-A0A965EKZ7-F1
#
_entry.id   AF-A0A965EKZ7-F1
#
_cell.length_a   1.000
_cell.length_b   1.000
_cell.length_c   1.000
_cell.angle_alpha   90.00
_cell.angle_beta   90.00
_cell.angle_gamma   90.00
#
_symmetry.space_group_name_H-M   'P 1'
#
loop_
_entity.id
_entity.type
_entity.pdbx_description
1 polymer ?
#
loop_
_entity_poly.entity_id
_entity_poly.type
_entity_poly.pdbx_seq_one_letter_code
_entity_poly.pdbx_strand_id
1 'polypeptide(L)'
;VNTSAGSDTVNIRTIAAATTVNTGADADTVNVGSLAPATGGNVNGIGAVLTVNGDGEADSLNVDDTADTLGNTGSLTATRISGLGMTQPVTYSTDVYGPGRSAVSSSLPLARPFGRGPTRGEGVIHYSQIANLTIGLGSGDETFTVRDTQADTTTTITAGYGANSFFVRGTSGTTIIKTASDDLTDTIVLGSRSPGPGSMLNRIRGAVEVVGSGIDDVVVDDSGDRNTRAGTLTASSLLGLGMGPSGLTYSGISRFDISLGAVNDFLHIMETHQRTAYTVAANAGDDTITLGTGDIDTLMGHVVVSGGEDLDRITVNDAGNGKDANYRLTPTALTTTPVPGAQARAFAGIRYDGTTETLSLAGTDAANTFSVLPSNTTRYEINGGLPSTGTVPPRLGDVLFLDLEATADQFLTMLPEVPGSGVWQFGNGMKPVAFESIEQFNDYLVPVFSDSGISSKATVKVFDALSGWLKFEIPAEQIYGTTTVYGVNATMGDLTGDGVTDLVVGPSRGIFNPSVHIFDGTTGQFVQELHPYADSQNSLDGISVAVGDIDGDGWNDLVVAPASDVAQPIRVFSGDPSRYLTRIGADLWPVGEGAAAGLSVLVMDEFVNGAAHRGQLVVGADFGGTSSIQSFRLDVDGQWSAVPGSRFQP
;
A
#
# COMPACT_ATOMS: atom_id res chain seq x y z
N VAL A 1 -24.07 -31.99 46.43
CA VAL A 1 -24.11 -33.21 45.60
C VAL A 1 -22.68 -33.67 45.45
N ASN A 2 -22.38 -34.92 45.79
CA ASN A 2 -21.05 -35.51 45.60
C ASN A 2 -21.27 -36.76 44.75
N THR A 3 -20.70 -36.82 43.56
CA THR A 3 -20.94 -37.96 42.63
C THR A 3 -19.88 -39.04 42.76
N SER A 4 -18.66 -38.66 43.19
CA SER A 4 -17.58 -39.52 43.69
C SER A 4 -16.63 -40.02 42.59
N ALA A 5 -16.79 -41.23 42.07
CA ALA A 5 -15.89 -41.76 41.04
C ALA A 5 -16.73 -42.39 39.93
N GLY A 6 -16.20 -42.38 38.71
CA GLY A 6 -16.90 -42.72 37.49
C GLY A 6 -17.45 -41.48 36.79
N SER A 7 -17.62 -41.56 35.47
CA SER A 7 -18.18 -40.46 34.68
C SER A 7 -19.65 -40.22 35.00
N ASP A 8 -19.92 -39.13 35.71
CA ASP A 8 -21.22 -38.74 36.21
C ASP A 8 -21.85 -37.61 35.39
N THR A 9 -23.18 -37.47 35.49
CA THR A 9 -23.92 -36.34 34.91
C THR A 9 -24.87 -35.72 35.93
N VAL A 10 -24.69 -34.42 36.21
CA VAL A 10 -25.55 -33.66 37.13
C VAL A 10 -26.35 -32.62 36.36
N ASN A 11 -27.68 -32.70 36.43
CA ASN A 11 -28.59 -31.77 35.75
C ASN A 11 -29.25 -30.83 36.76
N ILE A 12 -28.99 -29.54 36.64
CA ILE A 12 -29.43 -28.50 37.56
C ILE A 12 -30.43 -27.60 36.83
N ARG A 13 -31.72 -27.77 37.15
CA ARG A 13 -32.80 -26.99 36.51
C ARG A 13 -33.12 -25.71 37.24
N THR A 14 -33.13 -25.75 38.57
CA THR A 14 -33.39 -24.61 39.44
C THR A 14 -32.66 -24.80 40.77
N ILE A 15 -32.29 -23.69 41.43
CA ILE A 15 -31.85 -23.71 42.83
C ILE A 15 -32.43 -22.50 43.57
N ALA A 16 -32.86 -22.70 44.81
CA ALA A 16 -33.36 -21.64 45.69
C ALA A 16 -32.51 -21.45 46.96
N ALA A 17 -31.53 -22.33 47.18
CA ALA A 17 -30.57 -22.30 48.28
C ALA A 17 -29.17 -22.61 47.75
N ALA A 18 -28.16 -22.17 48.48
CA ALA A 18 -26.77 -22.42 48.13
C ALA A 18 -26.55 -23.92 47.90
N THR A 19 -26.01 -24.26 46.73
CA THR A 19 -25.87 -25.65 46.27
C THR A 19 -24.44 -25.86 45.82
N THR A 20 -23.79 -26.90 46.33
CA THR A 20 -22.44 -27.31 45.91
C THR A 20 -22.51 -28.66 45.21
N VAL A 21 -21.86 -28.77 44.06
CA VAL A 21 -21.67 -30.00 43.28
C VAL A 21 -20.17 -30.29 43.23
N ASN A 22 -19.76 -31.46 43.71
CA ASN A 22 -18.40 -31.99 43.56
C ASN A 22 -18.51 -33.23 42.67
N THR A 23 -17.84 -33.22 41.51
CA THR A 23 -18.00 -34.30 40.53
C THR A 23 -17.03 -35.45 40.80
N GLY A 24 -15.80 -35.15 41.20
CA GLY A 24 -14.95 -36.09 41.94
C GLY A 24 -13.80 -36.64 41.13
N ALA A 25 -13.89 -37.86 40.60
CA ALA A 25 -12.83 -38.47 39.79
C ALA A 25 -13.42 -38.96 38.47
N ASP A 26 -12.56 -39.07 37.45
CA ASP A 26 -12.93 -39.29 36.04
C ASP A 26 -13.54 -38.04 35.40
N ALA A 27 -14.02 -38.13 34.16
CA ALA A 27 -14.56 -36.99 33.41
C ALA A 27 -16.08 -36.88 33.61
N ASP A 28 -16.52 -35.76 34.19
CA ASP A 28 -17.92 -35.53 34.53
C ASP A 28 -18.59 -34.41 33.70
N THR A 29 -19.92 -34.37 33.76
CA THR A 29 -20.72 -33.33 33.08
C THR A 29 -21.74 -32.70 34.02
N VAL A 30 -21.73 -31.38 34.13
CA VAL A 30 -22.75 -30.59 34.84
C VAL A 30 -23.51 -29.72 33.84
N ASN A 31 -24.83 -29.93 33.73
CA ASN A 31 -25.70 -29.13 32.88
C ASN A 31 -26.57 -28.22 33.75
N VAL A 32 -26.58 -26.92 33.44
CA VAL A 32 -27.33 -25.89 34.16
C VAL A 32 -28.29 -25.20 33.20
N GLY A 33 -29.59 -25.30 33.47
CA GLY A 33 -30.64 -24.71 32.64
C GLY A 33 -31.99 -25.38 32.90
N SER A 34 -33.09 -24.64 32.71
CA SER A 34 -34.44 -25.08 33.07
C SER A 34 -34.89 -26.38 32.39
N LEU A 35 -34.31 -26.74 31.24
CA LEU A 35 -34.56 -27.98 30.50
C LEU A 35 -33.47 -29.06 30.64
N ALA A 36 -32.42 -28.82 31.44
CA ALA A 36 -31.29 -29.74 31.58
C ALA A 36 -31.74 -31.21 31.84
N PRO A 37 -31.19 -32.22 31.14
CA PRO A 37 -30.04 -32.15 30.22
C PRO A 37 -30.34 -31.66 28.79
N ALA A 38 -31.61 -31.44 28.43
CA ALA A 38 -31.93 -30.94 27.09
C ALA A 38 -31.53 -29.47 26.95
N THR A 39 -31.13 -29.08 25.74
CA THR A 39 -30.86 -27.68 25.36
C THR A 39 -32.16 -26.91 25.13
N GLY A 40 -32.08 -25.57 25.05
CA GLY A 40 -33.24 -24.70 24.88
C GLY A 40 -33.91 -24.31 26.20
N GLY A 41 -33.16 -24.34 27.31
CA GLY A 41 -33.58 -23.83 28.61
C GLY A 41 -33.15 -22.37 28.84
N ASN A 42 -33.37 -21.91 30.08
CA ASN A 42 -32.77 -20.68 30.59
C ASN A 42 -32.23 -20.85 32.01
N VAL A 43 -31.37 -19.94 32.47
CA VAL A 43 -30.76 -20.00 33.82
C VAL A 43 -31.46 -19.11 34.85
N ASN A 44 -32.57 -18.48 34.50
CA ASN A 44 -33.38 -17.63 35.38
C ASN A 44 -33.83 -18.32 36.68
N GLY A 45 -33.88 -19.65 36.69
CA GLY A 45 -34.19 -20.47 37.87
C GLY A 45 -33.05 -20.68 38.87
N ILE A 46 -31.84 -20.18 38.59
CA ILE A 46 -30.66 -20.25 39.48
C ILE A 46 -30.70 -19.07 40.46
N GLY A 47 -31.59 -19.12 41.45
CA GLY A 47 -31.85 -18.01 42.38
C GLY A 47 -30.94 -17.94 43.61
N ALA A 48 -29.84 -18.72 43.63
CA ALA A 48 -28.88 -18.76 44.73
C ALA A 48 -27.47 -19.05 44.20
N VAL A 49 -26.48 -19.14 45.09
CA VAL A 49 -25.11 -19.52 44.73
C VAL A 49 -25.06 -21.00 44.37
N LEU A 50 -24.67 -21.30 43.13
CA LEU A 50 -24.24 -22.62 42.68
C LEU A 50 -22.71 -22.68 42.72
N THR A 51 -22.13 -23.68 43.36
CA THR A 51 -20.70 -23.98 43.29
C THR A 51 -20.51 -25.32 42.60
N VAL A 52 -19.71 -25.36 41.54
CA VAL A 52 -19.34 -26.57 40.80
C VAL A 52 -17.84 -26.78 40.91
N ASN A 53 -17.43 -27.88 41.53
CA ASN A 53 -16.04 -28.31 41.58
C ASN A 53 -15.94 -29.53 40.68
N GLY A 54 -15.13 -29.44 39.63
CA GLY A 54 -14.80 -30.60 38.79
C GLY A 54 -14.13 -31.67 39.64
N ASP A 55 -12.91 -31.39 40.09
CA ASP A 55 -12.04 -32.40 40.71
C ASP A 55 -11.74 -33.56 39.71
N GLY A 56 -10.53 -34.13 39.73
CA GLY A 56 -10.25 -35.30 38.87
C GLY A 56 -9.82 -34.97 37.43
N GLU A 57 -10.41 -35.65 36.44
CA GLU A 57 -10.01 -35.56 35.01
C GLU A 57 -10.71 -34.38 34.29
N ALA A 58 -11.08 -34.51 33.01
CA ALA A 58 -11.54 -33.40 32.18
C ALA A 58 -13.05 -33.14 32.31
N ASP A 59 -13.46 -32.32 33.28
CA ASP A 59 -14.87 -32.01 33.53
C ASP A 59 -15.47 -30.96 32.59
N SER A 60 -16.78 -31.06 32.38
CA SER A 60 -17.56 -30.13 31.55
C SER A 60 -18.68 -29.44 32.33
N LEU A 61 -18.76 -28.12 32.22
CA LEU A 61 -19.87 -27.30 32.74
C LEU A 61 -20.59 -26.64 31.56
N ASN A 62 -21.86 -26.97 31.36
CA ASN A 62 -22.72 -26.42 30.33
C ASN A 62 -23.78 -25.52 30.97
N VAL A 63 -23.82 -24.25 30.58
CA VAL A 63 -24.76 -23.23 31.07
C VAL A 63 -25.65 -22.81 29.90
N ASP A 64 -26.93 -23.16 29.96
CA ASP A 64 -27.89 -23.01 28.87
C ASP A 64 -28.90 -21.89 29.16
N ASP A 65 -28.68 -20.72 28.54
CA ASP A 65 -29.60 -19.58 28.51
C ASP A 65 -30.34 -19.42 27.17
N THR A 66 -30.26 -20.41 26.28
CA THR A 66 -30.60 -20.27 24.85
C THR A 66 -32.06 -20.03 24.52
N ALA A 67 -32.99 -20.26 25.46
CA ALA A 67 -34.41 -19.93 25.29
C ALA A 67 -34.84 -18.67 26.04
N ASP A 68 -33.92 -17.93 26.65
CA ASP A 68 -34.22 -16.56 27.08
C ASP A 68 -34.34 -15.66 25.83
N THR A 69 -35.37 -14.81 25.81
CA THR A 69 -35.61 -13.87 24.71
C THR A 69 -35.40 -12.42 25.15
N LEU A 70 -35.10 -12.20 26.43
CA LEU A 70 -34.78 -10.88 26.96
C LEU A 70 -33.27 -10.63 26.83
N GLY A 71 -32.92 -9.43 26.39
CA GLY A 71 -31.52 -8.98 26.36
C GLY A 71 -30.95 -8.96 27.79
N ASN A 72 -29.94 -9.78 28.02
CA ASN A 72 -29.33 -9.99 29.32
C ASN A 72 -27.90 -9.44 29.36
N THR A 73 -27.47 -8.93 30.53
CA THR A 73 -26.05 -8.66 30.78
C THR A 73 -25.42 -9.81 31.55
N GLY A 74 -24.35 -10.39 31.02
CA GLY A 74 -23.55 -11.45 31.63
C GLY A 74 -22.12 -11.01 31.93
N SER A 75 -21.50 -11.64 32.93
CA SER A 75 -20.08 -11.47 33.20
C SER A 75 -19.42 -12.77 33.63
N LEU A 76 -18.27 -13.04 33.02
CA LEU A 76 -17.36 -14.13 33.33
C LEU A 76 -16.09 -13.58 34.00
N THR A 77 -15.66 -14.26 35.06
CA THR A 77 -14.31 -14.19 35.61
C THR A 77 -13.75 -15.61 35.64
N ALA A 78 -12.46 -15.79 35.93
CA ALA A 78 -11.81 -17.10 35.92
C ALA A 78 -12.56 -18.20 36.69
N THR A 79 -13.34 -17.88 37.73
CA THR A 79 -14.05 -18.87 38.56
C THR A 79 -15.51 -18.52 38.85
N ARG A 80 -16.12 -17.63 38.04
CA ARG A 80 -17.48 -17.14 38.31
C ARG A 80 -18.21 -16.66 37.06
N ILE A 81 -19.45 -17.12 36.91
CA ILE A 81 -20.46 -16.62 35.97
C ILE A 81 -21.55 -15.90 36.77
N SER A 82 -21.97 -14.74 36.28
CA SER A 82 -23.02 -13.91 36.88
C SER A 82 -23.81 -13.17 35.80
N GLY A 83 -25.01 -12.69 36.15
CA GLY A 83 -25.91 -12.07 35.18
C GLY A 83 -26.80 -13.11 34.51
N LEU A 84 -27.03 -12.99 33.19
CA LEU A 84 -27.83 -13.95 32.39
C LEU A 84 -29.24 -14.16 32.97
N GLY A 85 -29.86 -13.11 33.51
CA GLY A 85 -31.18 -13.20 34.14
C GLY A 85 -31.26 -14.01 35.45
N MET A 86 -30.17 -14.62 35.93
CA MET A 86 -30.14 -15.37 37.21
C MET A 86 -30.46 -14.50 38.44
N THR A 87 -30.27 -13.18 38.33
CA THR A 87 -30.68 -12.22 39.36
C THR A 87 -31.89 -11.46 38.85
N GLN A 88 -33.06 -11.65 39.48
CA GLN A 88 -34.25 -10.87 39.12
C GLN A 88 -34.00 -9.39 39.41
N PRO A 89 -34.42 -8.46 38.52
CA PRO A 89 -34.52 -7.06 38.88
C PRO A 89 -35.35 -6.96 40.16
N VAL A 90 -34.85 -6.24 41.16
CA VAL A 90 -35.69 -5.87 42.31
C VAL A 90 -36.78 -4.94 41.78
N THR A 91 -37.93 -5.51 41.44
CA THR A 91 -39.13 -4.73 41.14
C THR A 91 -39.53 -4.06 42.45
N TYR A 92 -39.21 -2.78 42.59
CA TYR A 92 -39.88 -1.96 43.59
C TYR A 92 -41.33 -1.90 43.16
N SER A 93 -42.19 -2.70 43.79
CA SER A 93 -43.63 -2.46 43.77
C SER A 93 -43.82 -1.01 44.19
N THR A 94 -44.24 -0.17 43.26
CA THR A 94 -44.79 1.13 43.61
C THR A 94 -46.12 0.86 44.29
N ASP A 95 -46.07 0.56 45.58
CA ASP A 95 -47.25 0.63 46.42
C ASP A 95 -47.75 2.07 46.35
N VAL A 96 -48.95 2.16 45.81
CA VAL A 96 -49.76 3.36 45.62
C VAL A 96 -49.67 4.28 46.84
N TYR A 97 -49.12 5.48 46.65
CA TYR A 97 -49.44 6.61 47.50
C TYR A 97 -50.31 7.59 46.70
N GLY A 98 -51.41 8.01 47.33
CA GLY A 98 -52.48 8.84 46.74
C GLY A 98 -52.01 10.21 46.23
N PRO A 99 -52.95 10.97 45.61
CA PRO A 99 -52.64 11.95 44.59
C PRO A 99 -52.00 13.20 45.19
N GLY A 100 -50.91 13.63 44.57
CA GLY A 100 -50.38 14.98 44.76
C GLY A 100 -48.87 15.04 44.97
N ARG A 101 -48.10 14.82 43.89
CA ARG A 101 -46.98 15.69 43.46
C ARG A 101 -46.32 15.12 42.20
N SER A 102 -45.96 16.05 41.31
CA SER A 102 -45.50 15.87 39.94
C SER A 102 -44.20 15.06 39.85
N ALA A 103 -44.18 14.07 38.96
CA ALA A 103 -43.03 13.21 38.70
C ALA A 103 -41.93 13.99 37.98
N VAL A 104 -40.72 14.01 38.56
CA VAL A 104 -39.48 14.26 37.83
C VAL A 104 -38.86 12.89 37.57
N SER A 105 -38.89 12.47 36.31
CA SER A 105 -38.13 11.33 35.82
C SER A 105 -36.67 11.74 35.71
N SER A 106 -35.81 11.17 36.56
CA SER A 106 -34.37 11.14 36.33
C SER A 106 -33.84 9.77 36.75
N SER A 107 -33.75 8.86 35.79
CA SER A 107 -33.08 7.57 35.93
C SER A 107 -31.56 7.77 35.94
N LEU A 108 -31.00 7.97 37.13
CA LEU A 108 -29.58 7.74 37.40
C LEU A 108 -29.45 6.50 38.28
N PRO A 109 -28.68 5.46 37.89
CA PRO A 109 -28.34 4.40 38.81
C PRO A 109 -27.28 4.90 39.79
N LEU A 110 -27.71 5.39 40.96
CA LEU A 110 -26.81 5.65 42.08
C LEU A 110 -26.30 4.31 42.62
N ALA A 111 -24.98 4.10 42.45
CA ALA A 111 -24.20 3.05 43.08
C ALA A 111 -24.42 3.06 44.60
N ARG A 112 -24.70 1.88 45.18
CA ARG A 112 -24.81 1.70 46.63
C ARG A 112 -23.40 1.66 47.24
N PRO A 113 -23.06 2.51 48.24
CA PRO A 113 -21.83 2.37 48.98
C PRO A 113 -21.97 1.36 50.13
N PHE A 114 -21.02 0.42 50.16
CA PHE A 114 -20.47 -0.38 51.27
C PHE A 114 -21.40 -1.05 52.30
N GLY A 115 -21.24 -2.39 52.40
CA GLY A 115 -21.23 -3.08 53.70
C GLY A 115 -22.42 -3.97 54.06
N ARG A 116 -22.74 -5.00 53.27
CA ARG A 116 -23.42 -6.21 53.76
C ARG A 116 -23.09 -7.39 52.83
N GLY A 117 -22.83 -8.56 53.40
CA GLY A 117 -22.62 -9.81 52.65
C GLY A 117 -23.79 -10.15 51.72
N PRO A 118 -23.63 -11.15 50.82
CA PRO A 118 -24.55 -11.39 49.71
C PRO A 118 -25.99 -11.45 50.22
N THR A 119 -26.81 -10.51 49.75
CA THR A 119 -28.23 -10.50 50.03
C THR A 119 -28.87 -11.75 49.42
N ARG A 120 -29.78 -12.36 50.18
CA ARG A 120 -30.61 -13.49 49.78
C ARG A 120 -31.22 -13.22 48.40
N GLY A 121 -30.74 -13.88 47.33
CA GLY A 121 -31.37 -13.85 46.00
C GLY A 121 -30.53 -13.46 44.78
N GLU A 122 -29.20 -13.27 44.90
CA GLU A 122 -28.36 -13.11 43.69
C GLU A 122 -27.92 -14.48 43.15
N GLY A 123 -28.44 -14.84 41.98
CA GLY A 123 -28.04 -16.04 41.25
C GLY A 123 -26.65 -15.91 40.65
N VAL A 124 -25.75 -16.84 40.99
CA VAL A 124 -24.34 -16.85 40.59
C VAL A 124 -23.88 -18.29 40.49
N ILE A 125 -23.04 -18.58 39.49
CA ILE A 125 -22.35 -19.88 39.35
C ILE A 125 -20.87 -19.67 39.60
N HIS A 126 -20.35 -20.27 40.67
CA HIS A 126 -18.92 -20.46 40.89
C HIS A 126 -18.51 -21.80 40.32
N TYR A 127 -17.34 -21.82 39.67
CA TYR A 127 -16.78 -23.05 39.15
C TYR A 127 -15.28 -23.10 39.37
N SER A 128 -14.73 -24.30 39.43
CA SER A 128 -13.28 -24.54 39.49
C SER A 128 -12.95 -25.89 38.87
N GLN A 129 -11.72 -26.01 38.36
CA GLN A 129 -11.20 -27.26 37.77
C GLN A 129 -12.09 -27.82 36.64
N ILE A 130 -12.69 -26.94 35.85
CA ILE A 130 -13.46 -27.32 34.66
C ILE A 130 -12.54 -27.33 33.44
N ALA A 131 -12.51 -28.40 32.66
CA ALA A 131 -11.76 -28.44 31.41
C ALA A 131 -12.52 -27.76 30.26
N ASN A 132 -13.84 -27.96 30.18
CA ASN A 132 -14.70 -27.38 29.15
C ASN A 132 -15.86 -26.59 29.77
N LEU A 133 -15.88 -25.27 29.56
CA LEU A 133 -16.99 -24.41 29.96
C LEU A 133 -17.77 -23.97 28.72
N THR A 134 -19.03 -24.35 28.61
CA THR A 134 -19.92 -23.92 27.52
C THR A 134 -21.01 -23.01 28.07
N ILE A 135 -21.22 -21.85 27.44
CA ILE A 135 -22.26 -20.88 27.79
C ILE A 135 -23.06 -20.57 26.52
N GLY A 136 -24.34 -20.93 26.50
CA GLY A 136 -25.28 -20.55 25.44
C GLY A 136 -26.10 -19.33 25.87
N LEU A 137 -26.14 -18.30 25.04
CA LEU A 137 -26.92 -17.08 25.26
C LEU A 137 -28.27 -17.14 24.52
N GLY A 138 -29.18 -16.28 24.93
CA GLY A 138 -30.55 -16.17 24.43
C GLY A 138 -30.66 -15.52 23.05
N SER A 139 -31.87 -15.11 22.68
CA SER A 139 -32.17 -14.45 21.41
C SER A 139 -32.43 -12.94 21.54
N GLY A 140 -32.08 -12.34 22.67
CA GLY A 140 -32.19 -10.90 22.89
C GLY A 140 -30.88 -10.21 22.50
N ASP A 141 -30.83 -8.88 22.63
CA ASP A 141 -29.55 -8.17 22.48
C ASP A 141 -28.71 -8.40 23.76
N GLU A 142 -27.81 -9.38 23.74
CA GLU A 142 -27.00 -9.71 24.90
C GLU A 142 -25.74 -8.86 25.02
N THR A 143 -25.33 -8.60 26.26
CA THR A 143 -24.03 -8.01 26.57
C THR A 143 -23.25 -8.94 27.49
N PHE A 144 -22.13 -9.48 27.03
CA PHE A 144 -21.34 -10.43 27.81
C PHE A 144 -19.90 -9.94 28.01
N THR A 145 -19.49 -9.74 29.26
CA THR A 145 -18.12 -9.30 29.59
C THR A 145 -17.27 -10.46 30.10
N VAL A 146 -16.22 -10.82 29.35
CA VAL A 146 -15.16 -11.74 29.77
C VAL A 146 -14.06 -10.95 30.46
N ARG A 147 -14.02 -10.99 31.80
CA ARG A 147 -12.97 -10.31 32.57
C ARG A 147 -11.68 -11.11 32.64
N ASP A 148 -11.82 -12.43 32.75
CA ASP A 148 -10.75 -13.42 32.72
C ASP A 148 -11.37 -14.81 32.50
N THR A 149 -10.55 -15.76 32.04
CA THR A 149 -10.88 -17.19 31.96
C THR A 149 -9.85 -17.99 32.76
N GLN A 150 -10.19 -19.19 33.22
CA GLN A 150 -9.23 -20.01 33.98
C GLN A 150 -8.17 -20.60 33.04
N ALA A 151 -6.90 -20.63 33.49
CA ALA A 151 -5.86 -21.37 32.78
C ALA A 151 -6.27 -22.85 32.64
N ASP A 152 -6.01 -23.44 31.47
CA ASP A 152 -6.38 -24.81 31.08
C ASP A 152 -7.87 -25.11 30.89
N THR A 153 -8.75 -24.11 31.02
CA THR A 153 -10.17 -24.24 30.63
C THR A 153 -10.39 -23.73 29.22
N THR A 154 -10.99 -24.55 28.36
CA THR A 154 -11.56 -24.09 27.09
C THR A 154 -12.97 -23.55 27.34
N THR A 155 -13.14 -22.25 27.18
CA THR A 155 -14.44 -21.56 27.36
C THR A 155 -15.06 -21.29 26.00
N THR A 156 -16.24 -21.82 25.73
CA THR A 156 -17.04 -21.51 24.53
C THR A 156 -18.26 -20.71 24.92
N ILE A 157 -18.44 -19.54 24.32
CA ILE A 157 -19.62 -18.70 24.46
C ILE A 157 -20.30 -18.64 23.09
N THR A 158 -21.57 -19.04 23.04
CA THR A 158 -22.36 -19.04 21.80
C THR A 158 -23.50 -18.04 21.95
N ALA A 159 -23.49 -17.01 21.11
CA ALA A 159 -24.60 -16.08 20.97
C ALA A 159 -25.83 -16.80 20.37
N GLY A 160 -27.03 -16.40 20.77
CA GLY A 160 -28.20 -16.64 19.93
C GLY A 160 -28.43 -15.46 19.00
N TYR A 161 -29.63 -15.38 18.42
CA TYR A 161 -30.01 -14.26 17.56
C TYR A 161 -29.96 -12.92 18.29
N GLY A 162 -29.83 -11.81 17.58
CA GLY A 162 -29.84 -10.47 18.18
C GLY A 162 -28.58 -9.69 17.85
N ALA A 163 -28.53 -8.41 18.26
CA ALA A 163 -27.32 -7.60 18.14
C ALA A 163 -26.51 -7.69 19.44
N ASN A 164 -25.57 -8.62 19.50
CA ASN A 164 -24.85 -8.98 20.72
C ASN A 164 -23.53 -8.21 20.86
N SER A 165 -23.11 -7.99 22.10
CA SER A 165 -21.87 -7.30 22.44
C SER A 165 -21.01 -8.13 23.39
N PHE A 166 -19.82 -8.52 22.92
CA PHE A 166 -18.83 -9.27 23.71
C PHE A 166 -17.65 -8.38 24.08
N PHE A 167 -17.43 -8.16 25.38
CA PHE A 167 -16.31 -7.38 25.89
C PHE A 167 -15.26 -8.29 26.52
N VAL A 168 -14.18 -8.55 25.78
CA VAL A 168 -13.08 -9.42 26.23
C VAL A 168 -11.97 -8.54 26.83
N ARG A 169 -11.94 -8.48 28.17
CA ARG A 169 -10.97 -7.67 28.93
C ARG A 169 -9.75 -8.45 29.39
N GLY A 170 -9.82 -9.77 29.37
CA GLY A 170 -8.74 -10.65 29.79
C GLY A 170 -9.08 -12.12 29.56
N THR A 171 -8.06 -12.93 29.31
CA THR A 171 -8.14 -14.39 29.16
C THR A 171 -6.88 -15.03 29.71
N SER A 172 -7.02 -16.15 30.43
CA SER A 172 -5.88 -17.00 30.81
C SER A 172 -5.95 -18.40 30.19
N GLY A 173 -7.15 -18.85 29.80
CA GLY A 173 -7.40 -20.04 28.98
C GLY A 173 -8.02 -19.70 27.62
N THR A 174 -8.17 -20.70 26.77
CA THR A 174 -8.77 -20.57 25.43
C THR A 174 -10.21 -20.07 25.54
N THR A 175 -10.55 -19.03 24.78
CA THR A 175 -11.88 -18.43 24.76
C THR A 175 -12.40 -18.40 23.32
N ILE A 176 -13.47 -19.12 23.06
CA ILE A 176 -14.12 -19.21 21.75
C ILE A 176 -15.45 -18.47 21.83
N ILE A 177 -15.66 -17.48 20.97
CA ILE A 177 -16.91 -16.75 20.83
C ILE A 177 -17.50 -17.12 19.47
N LYS A 178 -18.75 -17.57 19.47
CA LYS A 178 -19.50 -17.94 18.26
C LYS A 178 -20.73 -17.08 18.15
N THR A 179 -20.91 -16.43 17.00
CA THR A 179 -22.08 -15.58 16.72
C THR A 179 -23.15 -16.32 15.92
N ALA A 180 -24.35 -15.76 15.88
CA ALA A 180 -25.50 -16.38 15.23
C ALA A 180 -25.64 -15.92 13.77
N SER A 181 -26.13 -16.80 12.90
CA SER A 181 -26.26 -16.54 11.47
C SER A 181 -27.47 -15.65 11.12
N ASP A 182 -27.50 -14.41 11.60
CA ASP A 182 -28.54 -13.43 11.25
C ASP A 182 -27.98 -12.17 10.56
N ASP A 183 -28.89 -11.25 10.23
CA ASP A 183 -28.57 -10.00 9.52
C ASP A 183 -28.29 -8.84 10.51
N LEU A 184 -28.20 -9.11 11.81
CA LEU A 184 -27.88 -8.13 12.84
C LEU A 184 -26.37 -8.13 13.09
N THR A 185 -25.87 -7.01 13.61
CA THR A 185 -24.43 -6.85 13.86
C THR A 185 -24.08 -7.30 15.27
N ASP A 186 -23.28 -8.35 15.35
CA ASP A 186 -22.60 -8.75 16.59
C ASP A 186 -21.25 -8.04 16.69
N THR A 187 -20.94 -7.48 17.87
CA THR A 187 -19.69 -6.75 18.12
C THR A 187 -18.83 -7.45 19.17
N ILE A 188 -17.60 -7.78 18.81
CA ILE A 188 -16.61 -8.38 19.71
C ILE A 188 -15.47 -7.39 19.92
N VAL A 189 -15.30 -6.90 21.15
CA VAL A 189 -14.27 -5.91 21.49
C VAL A 189 -13.24 -6.52 22.45
N LEU A 190 -11.99 -6.57 22.01
CA LEU A 190 -10.84 -6.96 22.82
C LEU A 190 -10.17 -5.71 23.38
N GLY A 191 -9.98 -5.66 24.70
CA GLY A 191 -9.31 -4.55 25.37
C GLY A 191 -9.63 -4.49 26.86
N SER A 192 -8.61 -4.25 27.70
CA SER A 192 -8.75 -4.31 29.17
C SER A 192 -9.79 -3.35 29.78
N ARG A 193 -10.18 -2.28 29.07
CA ARG A 193 -11.18 -1.30 29.51
C ARG A 193 -12.50 -1.35 28.73
N SER A 194 -12.63 -2.22 27.74
CA SER A 194 -13.79 -2.30 26.84
C SER A 194 -15.13 -2.35 27.59
N PRO A 195 -16.17 -1.62 27.16
CA PRO A 195 -16.23 -0.73 25.99
C PRO A 195 -15.63 0.67 26.20
N GLY A 196 -15.01 0.95 27.36
CA GLY A 196 -14.35 2.24 27.59
C GLY A 196 -13.07 2.38 26.75
N PRO A 197 -12.66 3.62 26.42
CA PRO A 197 -11.48 3.88 25.59
C PRO A 197 -10.17 3.68 26.36
N GLY A 198 -9.05 3.65 25.61
CA GLY A 198 -7.71 3.56 26.18
C GLY A 198 -7.45 2.18 26.78
N SER A 199 -7.84 1.13 26.07
CA SER A 199 -7.62 -0.26 26.49
C SER A 199 -6.18 -0.71 26.24
N MET A 200 -5.84 -1.87 26.80
CA MET A 200 -4.58 -2.55 26.57
C MET A 200 -4.88 -4.03 26.34
N LEU A 201 -4.10 -4.71 25.52
CA LEU A 201 -4.30 -6.12 25.18
C LEU A 201 -3.47 -7.09 26.05
N ASN A 202 -2.63 -6.60 26.97
CA ASN A 202 -1.73 -7.44 27.80
C ASN A 202 -2.42 -8.47 28.71
N ARG A 203 -3.73 -8.35 28.88
CA ARG A 203 -4.55 -9.29 29.67
C ARG A 203 -5.13 -10.42 28.83
N ILE A 204 -5.04 -10.34 27.51
CA ILE A 204 -5.42 -11.41 26.60
C ILE A 204 -4.24 -12.38 26.51
N ARG A 205 -4.12 -13.28 27.48
CA ARG A 205 -2.98 -14.22 27.58
C ARG A 205 -3.30 -15.59 27.01
N GLY A 206 -4.54 -16.03 27.16
CA GLY A 206 -5.07 -17.23 26.51
C GLY A 206 -5.53 -16.90 25.08
N ALA A 207 -5.57 -17.92 24.21
CA ALA A 207 -6.06 -17.79 22.84
C ALA A 207 -7.50 -17.26 22.81
N VAL A 208 -7.80 -16.34 21.90
CA VAL A 208 -9.16 -15.92 21.58
C VAL A 208 -9.49 -16.38 20.16
N GLU A 209 -10.62 -17.05 19.99
CA GLU A 209 -11.13 -17.46 18.69
C GLU A 209 -12.52 -16.83 18.49
N VAL A 210 -12.70 -16.12 17.38
CA VAL A 210 -14.01 -15.58 16.96
C VAL A 210 -14.49 -16.34 15.74
N VAL A 211 -15.62 -17.02 15.88
CA VAL A 211 -16.29 -17.72 14.79
C VAL A 211 -17.53 -16.91 14.43
N GLY A 212 -17.34 -16.01 13.47
CA GLY A 212 -18.37 -15.17 12.90
C GLY A 212 -19.32 -15.95 12.00
N SER A 213 -20.57 -15.53 11.99
CA SER A 213 -21.58 -15.93 11.03
C SER A 213 -22.56 -14.76 10.86
N GLY A 214 -22.80 -14.29 9.64
CA GLY A 214 -23.64 -13.11 9.43
C GLY A 214 -22.81 -11.83 9.36
N ILE A 215 -23.25 -10.78 10.05
CA ILE A 215 -22.53 -9.49 10.09
C ILE A 215 -21.83 -9.35 11.44
N ASP A 216 -20.53 -9.62 11.48
CA ASP A 216 -19.76 -9.52 12.73
C ASP A 216 -18.64 -8.50 12.64
N ASP A 217 -18.54 -7.67 13.67
CA ASP A 217 -17.49 -6.66 13.84
C ASP A 217 -16.54 -7.09 14.96
N VAL A 218 -15.24 -7.13 14.65
CA VAL A 218 -14.18 -7.34 15.63
C VAL A 218 -13.42 -6.03 15.82
N VAL A 219 -13.32 -5.60 17.08
CA VAL A 219 -12.59 -4.39 17.48
C VAL A 219 -11.47 -4.78 18.43
N VAL A 220 -10.26 -4.34 18.12
CA VAL A 220 -9.06 -4.57 18.92
C VAL A 220 -8.53 -3.22 19.38
N ASP A 221 -8.69 -2.94 20.68
CA ASP A 221 -8.32 -1.67 21.29
C ASP A 221 -7.08 -1.82 22.17
N ASP A 222 -5.93 -1.33 21.67
CA ASP A 222 -4.68 -1.17 22.42
C ASP A 222 -4.31 0.32 22.63
N SER A 223 -5.26 1.24 22.41
CA SER A 223 -5.05 2.70 22.43
C SER A 223 -4.56 3.29 23.75
N GLY A 224 -4.58 2.51 24.82
CA GLY A 224 -4.04 2.87 26.13
C GLY A 224 -2.63 2.37 26.38
N ASP A 225 -2.05 1.53 25.51
CA ASP A 225 -0.66 1.08 25.63
C ASP A 225 0.30 2.26 25.38
N ARG A 226 1.44 2.22 26.07
CA ARG A 226 2.48 3.26 26.07
C ARG A 226 3.86 2.67 25.85
N ASN A 227 3.92 1.48 25.29
CA ASN A 227 5.14 0.80 24.90
C ASN A 227 5.02 0.53 23.41
N THR A 228 6.15 0.60 22.70
CA THR A 228 6.23 0.09 21.34
C THR A 228 5.81 -1.36 21.26
N ARG A 229 4.83 -1.63 20.41
CA ARG A 229 4.28 -2.92 20.07
C ARG A 229 4.50 -3.24 18.60
N ALA A 230 4.59 -4.53 18.34
CA ALA A 230 4.55 -5.06 17.00
C ALA A 230 3.35 -6.01 16.88
N GLY A 231 2.61 -5.91 15.78
CA GLY A 231 1.48 -6.77 15.44
C GLY A 231 1.63 -7.37 14.05
N THR A 232 1.08 -8.56 13.85
CA THR A 232 1.01 -9.20 12.53
C THR A 232 -0.43 -9.64 12.27
N LEU A 233 -1.01 -9.13 11.20
CA LEU A 233 -2.36 -9.43 10.74
C LEU A 233 -2.30 -10.29 9.49
N THR A 234 -3.00 -11.42 9.51
CA THR A 234 -3.32 -12.24 8.33
C THR A 234 -4.82 -12.20 8.07
N ALA A 235 -5.31 -12.87 7.02
CA ALA A 235 -6.74 -12.95 6.72
C ALA A 235 -7.57 -13.67 7.79
N SER A 236 -6.95 -14.35 8.77
CA SER A 236 -7.64 -15.12 9.81
C SER A 236 -7.02 -15.03 11.20
N SER A 237 -5.98 -14.20 11.41
CA SER A 237 -5.35 -14.06 12.71
C SER A 237 -4.72 -12.69 12.92
N LEU A 238 -4.65 -12.28 14.20
CA LEU A 238 -3.86 -11.16 14.69
C LEU A 238 -2.98 -11.65 15.84
N LEU A 239 -1.66 -11.50 15.68
CA LEU A 239 -0.66 -11.82 16.70
C LEU A 239 0.06 -10.54 17.15
N GLY A 240 0.67 -10.58 18.33
CA GLY A 240 1.44 -9.46 18.87
C GLY A 240 0.59 -8.46 19.65
N LEU A 241 0.90 -7.17 19.54
CA LEU A 241 0.25 -6.06 20.26
C LEU A 241 0.16 -6.27 21.78
N GLY A 242 1.14 -6.97 22.35
CA GLY A 242 1.17 -7.28 23.79
C GLY A 242 0.25 -8.43 24.23
N MET A 243 -0.48 -9.08 23.33
CA MET A 243 -1.23 -10.32 23.62
C MET A 243 -0.30 -11.51 23.92
N GLY A 244 -0.87 -12.57 24.48
CA GLY A 244 -0.21 -13.87 24.60
C GLY A 244 0.17 -14.46 23.23
N PRO A 245 1.04 -15.48 23.19
CA PRO A 245 1.63 -15.99 21.94
C PRO A 245 0.62 -16.56 20.94
N SER A 246 -0.57 -16.96 21.39
CA SER A 246 -1.64 -17.46 20.51
C SER A 246 -2.49 -16.34 19.88
N GLY A 247 -2.47 -15.13 20.45
CA GLY A 247 -3.22 -13.98 19.97
C GLY A 247 -4.73 -14.23 19.74
N LEU A 248 -5.22 -13.69 18.64
CA LEU A 248 -6.60 -13.75 18.18
C LEU A 248 -6.67 -14.49 16.84
N THR A 249 -7.55 -15.47 16.72
CA THR A 249 -7.98 -16.06 15.45
C THR A 249 -9.42 -15.67 15.17
N TYR A 250 -9.76 -15.51 13.89
CA TYR A 250 -11.09 -15.09 13.49
C TYR A 250 -11.49 -15.67 12.14
N SER A 251 -12.79 -15.82 11.93
CA SER A 251 -13.38 -16.24 10.66
C SER A 251 -14.79 -15.67 10.53
N GLY A 252 -15.29 -15.54 9.30
CA GLY A 252 -16.69 -15.14 9.04
C GLY A 252 -17.04 -13.68 9.35
N ILE A 253 -16.08 -12.84 9.71
CA ILE A 253 -16.32 -11.44 10.11
C ILE A 253 -16.48 -10.48 8.92
N SER A 254 -17.22 -9.40 9.14
CA SER A 254 -17.48 -8.33 8.16
C SER A 254 -16.56 -7.12 8.34
N ARG A 255 -16.12 -6.84 9.57
CA ARG A 255 -15.22 -5.71 9.88
C ARG A 255 -14.18 -6.07 10.93
N PHE A 256 -12.97 -5.53 10.76
CA PHE A 256 -11.87 -5.66 11.70
C PHE A 256 -11.23 -4.29 11.95
N ASP A 257 -11.43 -3.75 13.15
CA ASP A 257 -10.92 -2.44 13.55
C ASP A 257 -9.77 -2.60 14.56
N ILE A 258 -8.65 -1.92 14.32
CA ILE A 258 -7.48 -1.92 15.20
C ILE A 258 -7.19 -0.48 15.65
N SER A 259 -6.98 -0.29 16.94
CA SER A 259 -6.42 0.95 17.50
C SER A 259 -5.08 0.62 18.17
N LEU A 260 -3.99 1.16 17.62
CA LEU A 260 -2.64 1.05 18.18
C LEU A 260 -2.45 2.01 19.36
N GLY A 261 -1.33 1.90 20.07
CA GLY A 261 -1.02 2.65 21.28
C GLY A 261 -0.70 4.13 21.02
N ALA A 262 -0.13 4.80 22.03
CA ALA A 262 0.23 6.22 21.95
C ALA A 262 1.75 6.45 21.79
N VAL A 263 2.47 5.43 21.33
CA VAL A 263 3.92 5.43 21.11
C VAL A 263 4.16 4.64 19.83
N ASN A 264 5.27 4.90 19.15
CA ASN A 264 5.69 4.24 17.91
C ASN A 264 5.44 2.73 17.93
N ASP A 265 4.51 2.28 17.11
CA ASP A 265 4.03 0.93 16.94
C ASP A 265 4.22 0.45 15.49
N PHE A 266 4.26 -0.88 15.33
CA PHE A 266 4.50 -1.53 14.06
C PHE A 266 3.39 -2.54 13.78
N LEU A 267 2.64 -2.36 12.70
CA LEU A 267 1.63 -3.32 12.26
C LEU A 267 1.95 -3.83 10.87
N HIS A 268 2.18 -5.14 10.74
CA HIS A 268 2.35 -5.80 9.44
C HIS A 268 1.07 -6.51 9.02
N ILE A 269 0.40 -5.99 7.99
CA ILE A 269 -0.76 -6.60 7.35
C ILE A 269 -0.27 -7.45 6.17
N MET A 270 -0.21 -8.76 6.38
CA MET A 270 0.29 -9.71 5.38
C MET A 270 -0.79 -10.11 4.38
N GLU A 271 -2.01 -10.34 4.85
CA GLU A 271 -3.13 -10.83 4.04
C GLU A 271 -4.45 -10.24 4.55
N THR A 272 -5.41 -10.01 3.65
CA THR A 272 -6.76 -9.58 4.00
C THR A 272 -7.82 -10.37 3.23
N HIS A 273 -8.99 -10.56 3.84
CA HIS A 273 -10.07 -11.30 3.22
C HIS A 273 -11.04 -10.39 2.45
N GLN A 274 -11.46 -10.80 1.25
CA GLN A 274 -12.27 -9.99 0.31
C GLN A 274 -13.64 -9.51 0.83
N ARG A 275 -14.15 -10.11 1.91
CA ARG A 275 -15.45 -9.75 2.52
C ARG A 275 -15.31 -8.95 3.82
N THR A 276 -14.09 -8.70 4.26
CA THR A 276 -13.81 -8.04 5.53
C THR A 276 -13.23 -6.66 5.26
N ALA A 277 -13.81 -5.63 5.86
CA ALA A 277 -13.25 -4.29 5.85
C ALA A 277 -12.30 -4.12 7.03
N TYR A 278 -11.11 -3.58 6.78
CA TYR A 278 -10.08 -3.40 7.80
C TYR A 278 -9.86 -1.91 8.05
N THR A 279 -9.88 -1.50 9.32
CA THR A 279 -9.49 -0.13 9.70
C THR A 279 -8.38 -0.16 10.74
N VAL A 280 -7.43 0.76 10.60
CA VAL A 280 -6.31 0.94 11.52
C VAL A 280 -6.25 2.40 11.92
N ALA A 281 -6.30 2.66 13.22
CA ALA A 281 -5.95 3.94 13.81
C ALA A 281 -4.58 3.80 14.50
N ALA A 282 -3.56 4.48 13.99
CA ALA A 282 -2.23 4.47 14.57
C ALA A 282 -2.20 5.28 15.88
N ASN A 283 -2.93 6.40 15.90
CA ASN A 283 -3.11 7.32 17.03
C ASN A 283 -1.92 8.27 17.21
N ALA A 284 -1.11 8.14 18.25
CA ALA A 284 -0.02 9.07 18.50
C ALA A 284 1.30 8.31 18.56
N GLY A 285 2.40 8.97 18.18
CA GLY A 285 3.69 8.34 18.00
C GLY A 285 4.00 8.10 16.52
N ASP A 286 5.28 7.88 16.20
CA ASP A 286 5.67 7.65 14.81
C ASP A 286 5.41 6.18 14.44
N ASP A 287 4.21 5.88 13.92
CA ASP A 287 3.79 4.52 13.65
C ASP A 287 4.14 4.05 12.24
N THR A 288 4.31 2.73 12.08
CA THR A 288 4.57 2.12 10.78
C THR A 288 3.60 0.98 10.48
N ILE A 289 2.79 1.18 9.44
CA ILE A 289 1.88 0.17 8.91
C ILE A 289 2.50 -0.40 7.63
N THR A 290 2.95 -1.64 7.68
CA THR A 290 3.49 -2.37 6.53
C THR A 290 2.40 -3.24 5.91
N LEU A 291 2.25 -3.20 4.60
CA LEU A 291 1.26 -3.97 3.86
C LEU A 291 1.91 -4.84 2.78
N GLY A 292 1.47 -6.09 2.72
CA GLY A 292 1.96 -7.07 1.76
C GLY A 292 3.27 -7.73 2.18
N THR A 293 3.64 -8.76 1.43
CA THR A 293 4.83 -9.59 1.67
C THR A 293 5.68 -9.76 0.42
N GLY A 294 5.61 -8.79 -0.50
CA GLY A 294 6.16 -8.86 -1.86
C GLY A 294 5.11 -9.15 -2.93
N ASP A 295 3.87 -9.49 -2.54
CA ASP A 295 2.73 -9.58 -3.46
C ASP A 295 1.48 -9.01 -2.77
N ILE A 296 1.04 -7.82 -3.19
CA ILE A 296 -0.14 -7.16 -2.59
C ILE A 296 -1.46 -7.75 -3.06
N ASP A 297 -1.46 -8.73 -3.97
CA ASP A 297 -2.68 -9.47 -4.35
C ASP A 297 -3.23 -10.33 -3.21
N THR A 298 -2.43 -10.56 -2.16
CA THR A 298 -2.87 -11.14 -0.89
C THR A 298 -3.78 -10.21 -0.07
N LEU A 299 -3.81 -8.92 -0.41
CA LEU A 299 -4.64 -7.91 0.26
C LEU A 299 -5.98 -7.73 -0.48
N MET A 300 -6.83 -8.76 -0.38
CA MET A 300 -8.10 -8.82 -1.13
C MET A 300 -9.24 -8.02 -0.49
N GLY A 301 -9.13 -7.65 0.79
CA GLY A 301 -10.07 -6.79 1.52
C GLY A 301 -9.57 -5.34 1.58
N HIS A 302 -10.51 -4.38 1.61
CA HIS A 302 -10.18 -2.96 1.72
C HIS A 302 -9.53 -2.63 3.06
N VAL A 303 -8.41 -1.90 3.02
CA VAL A 303 -7.73 -1.38 4.21
C VAL A 303 -7.85 0.14 4.26
N VAL A 304 -8.25 0.67 5.41
CA VAL A 304 -8.29 2.10 5.70
C VAL A 304 -7.34 2.38 6.86
N VAL A 305 -6.42 3.32 6.67
CA VAL A 305 -5.43 3.72 7.71
C VAL A 305 -5.61 5.19 8.05
N SER A 306 -5.63 5.51 9.33
CA SER A 306 -5.44 6.85 9.87
C SER A 306 -4.12 6.83 10.64
N GLY A 307 -3.19 7.74 10.31
CA GLY A 307 -1.92 7.86 11.02
C GLY A 307 -2.19 8.45 12.39
N GLY A 308 -2.35 9.76 12.45
CA GLY A 308 -2.90 10.46 13.59
C GLY A 308 -2.04 11.66 13.95
N GLU A 309 -1.45 11.63 15.13
CA GLU A 309 -0.48 12.62 15.60
C GLU A 309 0.93 12.07 15.39
N ASP A 310 1.90 12.97 15.17
CA ASP A 310 3.32 12.67 14.91
C ASP A 310 3.60 12.17 13.48
N LEU A 311 4.69 11.42 13.23
CA LEU A 311 5.13 11.05 11.87
C LEU A 311 4.76 9.62 11.52
N ASP A 312 3.67 9.44 10.78
CA ASP A 312 3.19 8.11 10.42
C ASP A 312 3.62 7.68 9.02
N ARG A 313 3.88 6.37 8.89
CA ARG A 313 4.32 5.75 7.65
C ARG A 313 3.46 4.55 7.25
N ILE A 314 2.96 4.60 6.03
CA ILE A 314 2.46 3.42 5.32
C ILE A 314 3.58 2.90 4.40
N THR A 315 3.90 1.61 4.49
CA THR A 315 4.85 0.94 3.58
C THR A 315 4.13 -0.18 2.84
N VAL A 316 4.17 -0.17 1.52
CA VAL A 316 3.50 -1.16 0.66
C VAL A 316 4.55 -1.90 -0.15
N ASN A 317 4.59 -3.22 -0.02
CA ASN A 317 5.60 -4.07 -0.63
C ASN A 317 4.98 -5.02 -1.67
N ASP A 318 5.20 -4.71 -2.95
CA ASP A 318 4.80 -5.51 -4.11
C ASP A 318 5.99 -6.02 -4.96
N ALA A 319 7.21 -5.91 -4.44
CA ALA A 319 8.46 -6.14 -5.19
C ALA A 319 8.87 -7.60 -5.39
N GLY A 320 7.98 -8.57 -5.17
CA GLY A 320 8.34 -10.00 -5.13
C GLY A 320 7.64 -10.87 -6.16
N ASN A 321 6.91 -10.32 -7.14
CA ASN A 321 5.98 -11.09 -7.96
C ASN A 321 6.14 -10.99 -9.49
N GLY A 322 6.95 -10.06 -10.03
CA GLY A 322 7.19 -9.89 -11.47
C GLY A 322 5.92 -9.71 -12.33
N LYS A 323 4.79 -9.33 -11.73
CA LYS A 323 3.51 -9.13 -12.44
C LYS A 323 3.49 -7.74 -13.07
N ASP A 324 2.89 -7.62 -14.25
CA ASP A 324 2.58 -6.32 -14.84
C ASP A 324 1.61 -5.55 -13.93
N ALA A 325 2.05 -4.40 -13.43
CA ALA A 325 1.29 -3.60 -12.49
C ALA A 325 1.45 -2.11 -12.79
N ASN A 326 0.34 -1.39 -12.78
CA ASN A 326 0.38 0.06 -12.75
C ASN A 326 -0.25 0.53 -11.44
N TYR A 327 0.31 1.59 -10.87
CA TYR A 327 -0.09 2.13 -9.60
C TYR A 327 -0.64 3.53 -9.77
N ARG A 328 -1.66 3.85 -8.98
CA ARG A 328 -2.19 5.20 -8.87
C ARG A 328 -2.21 5.62 -7.41
N LEU A 329 -1.47 6.69 -7.14
CA LEU A 329 -1.37 7.35 -5.84
C LEU A 329 -2.13 8.66 -5.90
N THR A 330 -3.07 8.84 -4.98
CA THR A 330 -3.79 10.09 -4.74
C THR A 330 -3.70 10.44 -3.26
N PRO A 331 -3.96 11.70 -2.85
CA PRO A 331 -3.89 12.11 -1.44
C PRO A 331 -4.72 11.29 -0.44
N THR A 332 -5.59 10.39 -0.90
CA THR A 332 -6.45 9.57 -0.05
C THR A 332 -6.41 8.08 -0.37
N ALA A 333 -5.63 7.65 -1.38
CA ALA A 333 -5.67 6.27 -1.83
C ALA A 333 -4.42 5.81 -2.59
N LEU A 334 -4.15 4.51 -2.48
CA LEU A 334 -3.31 3.76 -3.40
C LEU A 334 -4.17 2.66 -4.04
N THR A 335 -4.13 2.60 -5.37
CA THR A 335 -4.84 1.59 -6.17
C THR A 335 -3.95 1.07 -7.29
N THR A 336 -4.28 -0.10 -7.85
CA THR A 336 -3.68 -0.57 -9.09
C THR A 336 -4.60 -0.25 -10.27
N THR A 337 -4.04 0.14 -11.41
CA THR A 337 -4.77 0.29 -12.67
C THR A 337 -4.50 -0.92 -13.57
N PRO A 338 -5.53 -1.45 -14.28
CA PRO A 338 -5.32 -2.58 -15.17
C PRO A 338 -4.35 -2.25 -16.30
N VAL A 339 -3.32 -3.07 -16.49
CA VAL A 339 -2.45 -3.00 -17.67
C VAL A 339 -3.21 -3.63 -18.85
N PRO A 340 -3.33 -2.96 -20.01
CA PRO A 340 -4.04 -3.51 -21.16
C PRO A 340 -3.48 -4.89 -21.57
N GLY A 341 -4.34 -5.91 -21.57
CA GLY A 341 -3.94 -7.29 -21.88
C GLY A 341 -3.49 -8.12 -20.68
N ALA A 342 -3.28 -7.51 -19.51
CA ALA A 342 -2.99 -8.22 -18.25
C ALA A 342 -4.27 -8.56 -17.48
N GLN A 343 -4.18 -9.56 -16.59
CA GLN A 343 -5.26 -9.90 -15.68
C GLN A 343 -5.40 -8.82 -14.60
N ALA A 344 -6.66 -8.50 -14.23
CA ALA A 344 -6.91 -7.60 -13.12
C ALA A 344 -6.33 -8.15 -11.81
N ARG A 345 -5.60 -7.29 -11.10
CA ARG A 345 -5.01 -7.56 -9.78
C ARG A 345 -6.12 -7.84 -8.74
N ALA A 346 -5.84 -8.73 -7.79
CA ALA A 346 -6.79 -9.05 -6.71
C ALA A 346 -6.77 -8.00 -5.58
N PHE A 347 -5.76 -7.13 -5.59
CA PHE A 347 -5.60 -6.03 -4.65
C PHE A 347 -6.81 -5.10 -4.60
N ALA A 348 -7.41 -4.96 -3.42
CA ALA A 348 -8.61 -4.12 -3.22
C ALA A 348 -8.32 -2.62 -3.10
N GLY A 349 -7.05 -2.22 -3.00
CA GLY A 349 -6.65 -0.84 -2.75
C GLY A 349 -6.58 -0.50 -1.26
N ILE A 350 -5.82 0.56 -0.96
CA ILE A 350 -5.64 1.12 0.38
C ILE A 350 -6.20 2.53 0.37
N ARG A 351 -6.92 2.91 1.43
CA ARG A 351 -7.30 4.30 1.71
C ARG A 351 -6.57 4.80 2.94
N TYR A 352 -6.24 6.08 2.92
CA TYR A 352 -5.65 6.77 4.04
C TYR A 352 -6.13 8.22 4.08
N ASP A 353 -5.95 8.88 5.20
CA ASP A 353 -6.35 10.27 5.38
C ASP A 353 -5.14 11.22 5.43
N GLY A 354 -5.41 12.50 5.66
CA GLY A 354 -4.39 13.54 5.70
C GLY A 354 -3.48 13.52 6.94
N THR A 355 -3.65 12.54 7.83
CA THR A 355 -2.77 12.31 9.00
C THR A 355 -1.71 11.25 8.72
N THR A 356 -1.60 10.76 7.47
CA THR A 356 -0.48 9.92 7.05
C THR A 356 0.57 10.78 6.37
N GLU A 357 1.73 10.94 6.99
CA GLU A 357 2.81 11.83 6.54
C GLU A 357 3.67 11.21 5.44
N THR A 358 3.85 9.88 5.46
CA THR A 358 4.67 9.18 4.45
C THR A 358 3.96 7.94 3.93
N LEU A 359 3.90 7.80 2.60
CA LEU A 359 3.57 6.54 1.94
C LEU A 359 4.73 6.10 1.06
N SER A 360 5.25 4.91 1.36
CA SER A 360 6.29 4.24 0.62
C SER A 360 5.72 3.07 -0.17
N LEU A 361 6.02 2.99 -1.45
CA LEU A 361 5.57 1.94 -2.35
C LEU A 361 6.77 1.34 -3.07
N ALA A 362 6.95 0.03 -2.95
CA ALA A 362 7.81 -0.76 -3.82
C ALA A 362 6.95 -1.47 -4.88
N GLY A 363 7.14 -1.10 -6.14
CA GLY A 363 6.52 -1.69 -7.32
C GLY A 363 7.00 -3.11 -7.60
N THR A 364 6.47 -3.74 -8.65
CA THR A 364 6.85 -5.11 -9.02
C THR A 364 8.18 -5.14 -9.77
N ASP A 365 8.72 -6.34 -9.94
CA ASP A 365 9.87 -6.60 -10.82
C ASP A 365 9.49 -6.54 -12.33
N ALA A 366 8.58 -5.66 -12.73
CA ALA A 366 8.19 -5.47 -14.13
C ALA A 366 8.12 -3.96 -14.42
N ALA A 367 8.12 -3.57 -15.69
CA ALA A 367 7.92 -2.16 -16.03
C ALA A 367 6.53 -1.70 -15.55
N ASN A 368 6.51 -0.70 -14.69
CA ASN A 368 5.33 -0.16 -14.04
C ASN A 368 5.11 1.29 -14.44
N THR A 369 3.86 1.72 -14.46
CA THR A 369 3.51 3.15 -14.47
C THR A 369 3.01 3.56 -13.10
N PHE A 370 3.70 4.51 -12.47
CA PHE A 370 3.30 5.17 -11.24
C PHE A 370 2.63 6.50 -11.56
N SER A 371 1.31 6.56 -11.51
CA SER A 371 0.53 7.79 -11.65
C SER A 371 0.33 8.45 -10.29
N VAL A 372 0.96 9.59 -10.08
CA VAL A 372 1.02 10.26 -8.76
C VAL A 372 0.37 11.63 -8.83
N LEU A 373 -0.62 11.86 -7.96
CA LEU A 373 -1.13 13.19 -7.65
C LEU A 373 -0.49 13.67 -6.33
N PRO A 374 0.39 14.69 -6.35
CA PRO A 374 1.02 15.23 -5.15
C PRO A 374 0.03 15.61 -4.05
N SER A 375 0.45 15.47 -2.80
CA SER A 375 -0.37 15.76 -1.62
C SER A 375 0.22 16.89 -0.79
N ASN A 376 -0.63 17.66 -0.10
CA ASN A 376 -0.20 18.66 0.89
C ASN A 376 0.16 18.05 2.25
N THR A 377 -0.26 16.82 2.51
CA THR A 377 -0.09 16.13 3.79
C THR A 377 0.92 15.00 3.70
N THR A 378 0.91 14.26 2.59
CA THR A 378 1.63 12.99 2.45
C THR A 378 2.80 13.10 1.48
N ARG A 379 4.00 12.78 1.95
CA ARG A 379 5.18 12.53 1.13
C ARG A 379 5.07 11.15 0.49
N TYR A 380 5.43 11.06 -0.80
CA TYR A 380 5.54 9.77 -1.48
C TYR A 380 7.00 9.35 -1.65
N GLU A 381 7.28 8.08 -1.41
CA GLU A 381 8.56 7.42 -1.64
C GLU A 381 8.33 6.21 -2.53
N ILE A 382 8.68 6.32 -3.81
CA ILE A 382 8.36 5.33 -4.83
C ILE A 382 9.64 4.60 -5.22
N ASN A 383 9.59 3.28 -5.22
CA ASN A 383 10.66 2.44 -5.75
C ASN A 383 10.08 1.60 -6.88
N GLY A 384 10.65 1.74 -8.07
CA GLY A 384 10.22 1.00 -9.25
C GLY A 384 10.40 -0.52 -9.14
N GLY A 385 11.45 -0.97 -8.43
CA GLY A 385 11.72 -2.38 -8.19
C GLY A 385 12.65 -3.00 -9.22
N LEU A 386 12.47 -2.73 -10.52
CA LEU A 386 13.41 -3.17 -11.56
C LEU A 386 13.76 -2.15 -12.66
N PRO A 387 15.05 -2.15 -13.07
CA PRO A 387 16.10 -2.96 -12.49
C PRO A 387 16.55 -2.47 -11.11
N SER A 388 17.37 -3.28 -10.44
CA SER A 388 18.12 -2.79 -9.29
C SER A 388 18.91 -1.55 -9.70
N THR A 389 18.93 -0.58 -8.80
CA THR A 389 19.53 0.74 -8.95
C THR A 389 20.84 0.70 -9.77
N GLY A 390 20.82 1.33 -10.97
CA GLY A 390 21.99 1.48 -11.84
C GLY A 390 22.26 0.38 -12.89
N THR A 391 21.27 -0.42 -13.35
CA THR A 391 21.53 -1.54 -14.28
C THR A 391 20.69 -1.73 -15.57
N VAL A 392 19.78 -0.84 -16.01
CA VAL A 392 19.07 -0.98 -17.32
C VAL A 392 19.03 0.32 -18.12
N PRO A 393 18.97 0.22 -19.46
CA PRO A 393 18.65 1.33 -20.36
C PRO A 393 17.37 2.12 -20.03
N PRO A 394 17.38 3.45 -20.18
CA PRO A 394 16.32 4.36 -19.72
C PRO A 394 14.94 4.13 -20.35
N ARG A 395 14.81 3.32 -21.42
CA ARG A 395 13.57 3.27 -22.23
C ARG A 395 12.64 2.07 -21.99
N LEU A 396 13.03 1.08 -21.18
CA LEU A 396 12.18 -0.10 -20.85
C LEU A 396 11.77 -0.22 -19.38
N GLY A 397 12.07 0.79 -18.56
CA GLY A 397 11.82 0.75 -17.13
C GLY A 397 10.51 1.42 -16.70
N ASP A 398 10.49 1.74 -15.42
CA ASP A 398 9.39 2.33 -14.71
C ASP A 398 9.15 3.79 -15.10
N VAL A 399 7.88 4.14 -15.25
CA VAL A 399 7.43 5.49 -15.59
C VAL A 399 6.81 6.15 -14.38
N LEU A 400 7.37 7.27 -13.93
CA LEU A 400 6.73 8.17 -12.97
C LEU A 400 5.94 9.25 -13.70
N PHE A 401 4.62 9.07 -13.77
CA PHE A 401 3.70 10.08 -14.26
C PHE A 401 3.25 10.97 -13.10
N LEU A 402 3.71 12.21 -13.05
CA LEU A 402 3.38 13.16 -12.01
C LEU A 402 2.31 14.16 -12.49
N ASP A 403 1.15 14.19 -11.85
CA ASP A 403 0.13 15.20 -12.15
C ASP A 403 0.53 16.55 -11.54
N LEU A 404 1.00 17.44 -12.41
CA LEU A 404 1.55 18.74 -12.04
C LEU A 404 0.52 19.88 -12.10
N GLU A 405 -0.74 19.63 -12.50
CA GLU A 405 -1.73 20.69 -12.79
C GLU A 405 -1.99 21.60 -11.57
N ALA A 406 -2.03 21.02 -10.37
CA ALA A 406 -2.27 21.75 -9.12
C ALA A 406 -0.99 22.24 -8.41
N THR A 407 0.19 21.97 -8.97
CA THR A 407 1.49 22.30 -8.35
C THR A 407 1.99 23.69 -8.77
N ALA A 408 2.92 24.29 -8.03
CA ALA A 408 3.65 25.49 -8.46
C ALA A 408 5.11 25.43 -8.02
N ASP A 409 5.99 26.14 -8.74
CA ASP A 409 7.44 26.18 -8.52
C ASP A 409 8.01 24.76 -8.33
N GLN A 410 7.94 23.96 -9.39
CA GLN A 410 8.34 22.56 -9.39
C GLN A 410 9.86 22.45 -9.59
N PHE A 411 10.52 21.70 -8.73
CA PHE A 411 11.97 21.48 -8.78
C PHE A 411 12.26 19.98 -8.76
N LEU A 412 12.85 19.47 -9.83
CA LEU A 412 13.43 18.13 -9.87
C LEU A 412 14.89 18.22 -9.43
N THR A 413 15.27 17.42 -8.45
CA THR A 413 16.68 17.20 -8.07
C THR A 413 17.02 15.73 -8.27
N MET A 414 17.87 15.44 -9.24
CA MET A 414 18.41 14.09 -9.48
C MET A 414 19.54 13.79 -8.50
N LEU A 415 19.71 12.52 -8.13
CA LEU A 415 20.83 12.03 -7.33
C LEU A 415 21.91 11.48 -8.28
N PRO A 416 23.02 12.21 -8.54
CA PRO A 416 23.94 11.89 -9.65
C PRO A 416 24.67 10.55 -9.50
N GLU A 417 24.81 10.05 -8.27
CA GLU A 417 25.49 8.79 -7.97
C GLU A 417 24.55 7.57 -8.09
N VAL A 418 23.26 7.81 -8.30
CA VAL A 418 22.20 6.82 -8.23
C VAL A 418 21.22 7.05 -9.40
N PRO A 419 21.51 6.54 -10.61
CA PRO A 419 20.64 6.69 -11.77
C PRO A 419 19.21 6.23 -11.48
N GLY A 420 18.24 6.98 -11.99
CA GLY A 420 16.82 6.76 -11.73
C GLY A 420 16.36 7.11 -10.32
N SER A 421 17.16 7.85 -9.55
CA SER A 421 16.78 8.34 -8.22
C SER A 421 16.80 9.86 -8.13
N GLY A 422 15.84 10.40 -7.39
CA GLY A 422 15.69 11.83 -7.26
C GLY A 422 14.51 12.23 -6.39
N VAL A 423 14.27 13.54 -6.31
CA VAL A 423 13.17 14.12 -5.56
C VAL A 423 12.55 15.27 -6.34
N TRP A 424 11.23 15.23 -6.48
CA TRP A 424 10.42 16.37 -6.88
C TRP A 424 10.00 17.18 -5.65
N GLN A 425 10.23 18.49 -5.71
CA GLN A 425 9.82 19.47 -4.70
C GLN A 425 8.91 20.53 -5.32
N PHE A 426 8.07 21.16 -4.51
CA PHE A 426 7.06 22.12 -4.97
C PHE A 426 7.03 23.36 -4.05
N GLY A 427 7.02 24.56 -4.62
CA GLY A 427 7.01 25.80 -3.84
C GLY A 427 5.64 26.21 -3.28
N ASN A 428 4.55 25.54 -3.68
CA ASN A 428 3.20 25.79 -3.14
C ASN A 428 2.89 25.03 -1.82
N GLY A 429 3.88 24.36 -1.22
CA GLY A 429 3.71 23.64 0.04
C GLY A 429 3.26 22.18 -0.10
N MET A 430 3.13 21.66 -1.32
CA MET A 430 2.97 20.22 -1.55
C MET A 430 4.18 19.45 -1.03
N LYS A 431 3.94 18.25 -0.50
CA LYS A 431 4.99 17.37 0.02
C LYS A 431 5.81 16.78 -1.12
N PRO A 432 7.10 16.50 -0.89
CA PRO A 432 7.97 15.95 -1.92
C PRO A 432 7.50 14.58 -2.43
N VAL A 433 7.86 14.28 -3.67
CA VAL A 433 7.80 12.93 -4.25
C VAL A 433 9.23 12.47 -4.49
N ALA A 434 9.71 11.58 -3.63
CA ALA A 434 11.00 10.92 -3.78
C ALA A 434 10.82 9.62 -4.56
N PHE A 435 11.81 9.30 -5.38
CA PHE A 435 11.77 8.10 -6.20
C PHE A 435 13.15 7.47 -6.34
N GLU A 436 13.16 6.16 -6.59
CA GLU A 436 14.31 5.33 -6.88
C GLU A 436 13.94 4.30 -7.95
N SER A 437 14.91 3.90 -8.78
CA SER A 437 14.69 2.98 -9.91
C SER A 437 13.52 3.44 -10.79
N ILE A 438 13.51 4.72 -11.19
CA ILE A 438 12.58 5.26 -12.18
C ILE A 438 13.37 5.65 -13.41
N GLU A 439 13.00 5.09 -14.56
CA GLU A 439 13.72 5.29 -15.81
C GLU A 439 13.08 6.37 -16.69
N GLN A 440 11.80 6.68 -16.49
CA GLN A 440 11.07 7.66 -17.30
C GLN A 440 10.18 8.57 -16.48
N PHE A 441 10.06 9.82 -16.93
CA PHE A 441 9.06 10.76 -16.45
C PHE A 441 8.05 11.10 -17.55
N ASN A 442 6.99 11.82 -17.18
CA ASN A 442 6.18 12.51 -18.16
C ASN A 442 7.00 13.60 -18.86
N ASP A 443 7.52 13.29 -20.05
CA ASP A 443 8.29 14.22 -20.88
C ASP A 443 7.47 15.48 -21.22
N TYR A 444 7.76 16.58 -20.53
CA TYR A 444 7.25 17.92 -20.84
C TYR A 444 8.33 18.81 -21.46
N LEU A 445 9.20 18.26 -22.29
CA LEU A 445 10.25 19.04 -22.95
C LEU A 445 9.94 19.21 -24.44
N VAL A 446 9.72 20.46 -24.86
CA VAL A 446 9.67 20.84 -26.28
C VAL A 446 10.99 21.56 -26.62
N PRO A 447 11.81 21.04 -27.53
CA PRO A 447 13.03 21.72 -27.96
C PRO A 447 12.83 22.96 -28.82
N VAL A 448 13.57 23.99 -28.39
CA VAL A 448 14.56 24.75 -29.15
C VAL A 448 14.07 25.63 -30.30
N PHE A 449 14.09 26.94 -30.03
CA PHE A 449 14.28 27.94 -31.06
C PHE A 449 15.76 28.34 -31.09
N SER A 450 16.44 27.99 -32.17
CA SER A 450 17.61 28.71 -32.64
C SER A 450 17.21 29.57 -33.83
N ASP A 451 17.78 30.76 -33.93
CA ASP A 451 17.66 31.56 -35.15
C ASP A 451 18.64 30.97 -36.18
N SER A 452 18.10 30.37 -37.25
CA SER A 452 18.84 29.67 -38.30
C SER A 452 19.50 30.59 -39.32
N GLY A 453 19.42 31.91 -39.14
CA GLY A 453 20.03 32.89 -40.03
C GLY A 453 21.56 32.91 -39.95
N ILE A 454 22.23 33.00 -41.10
CA ILE A 454 23.69 33.24 -41.26
C ILE A 454 24.19 34.56 -40.62
N SER A 455 23.29 35.32 -39.98
CA SER A 455 23.55 36.60 -39.30
C SER A 455 23.18 36.59 -37.82
N SER A 456 22.77 35.44 -37.25
CA SER A 456 22.30 35.35 -35.87
C SER A 456 23.35 34.80 -34.90
N LYS A 457 23.21 35.13 -33.62
CA LYS A 457 24.00 34.56 -32.53
C LYS A 457 23.31 33.28 -32.08
N ALA A 458 24.04 32.18 -32.01
CA ALA A 458 23.51 30.89 -31.59
C ALA A 458 23.07 30.93 -30.11
N THR A 459 21.79 31.16 -29.85
CA THR A 459 21.20 30.97 -28.52
C THR A 459 20.18 29.86 -28.60
N VAL A 460 20.14 29.00 -27.58
CA VAL A 460 19.14 27.94 -27.46
C VAL A 460 18.31 28.18 -26.22
N LYS A 461 16.99 28.18 -26.38
CA LYS A 461 16.03 28.30 -25.29
C LYS A 461 15.21 27.03 -25.18
N VAL A 462 15.13 26.50 -23.97
CA VAL A 462 14.36 25.28 -23.67
C VAL A 462 13.14 25.67 -22.85
N PHE A 463 11.97 25.24 -23.31
CA PHE A 463 10.69 25.55 -22.67
C PHE A 463 10.05 24.29 -22.13
N ASP A 464 9.32 24.45 -21.03
CA ASP A 464 8.39 23.44 -20.56
C ASP A 464 7.18 23.36 -21.50
N ALA A 465 6.87 22.17 -21.99
CA ALA A 465 5.85 21.90 -22.99
C ALA A 465 4.42 22.16 -22.49
N LEU A 466 4.19 21.91 -21.19
CA LEU A 466 2.86 22.00 -20.58
C LEU A 466 2.51 23.46 -20.29
N SER A 467 3.46 24.18 -19.71
CA SER A 467 3.24 25.52 -19.18
C SER A 467 3.73 26.64 -20.11
N GLY A 468 4.63 26.33 -21.04
CA GLY A 468 5.28 27.29 -21.93
C GLY A 468 6.33 28.17 -21.23
N TRP A 469 6.67 27.90 -19.96
CA TRP A 469 7.70 28.66 -19.25
C TRP A 469 9.11 28.32 -19.77
N LEU A 470 9.99 29.32 -19.80
CA LEU A 470 11.42 29.11 -20.09
C LEU A 470 12.05 28.35 -18.92
N LYS A 471 12.58 27.14 -19.17
CA LYS A 471 13.34 26.36 -18.18
C LYS A 471 14.75 26.92 -18.03
N PHE A 472 15.47 27.02 -19.14
CA PHE A 472 16.81 27.62 -19.19
C PHE A 472 17.15 28.14 -20.59
N GLU A 473 18.15 29.02 -20.64
CA GLU A 473 18.73 29.57 -21.86
C GLU A 473 20.22 29.24 -21.90
N ILE A 474 20.66 28.62 -22.99
CA ILE A 474 22.08 28.39 -23.27
C ILE A 474 22.57 29.55 -24.15
N PRO A 475 23.42 30.44 -23.60
CA PRO A 475 23.91 31.59 -24.33
C PRO A 475 25.00 31.20 -25.33
N ALA A 476 25.22 32.02 -26.36
CA ALA A 476 26.15 31.74 -27.45
C ALA A 476 27.59 31.46 -26.97
N GLU A 477 28.01 32.11 -25.89
CA GLU A 477 29.28 31.90 -25.20
C GLU A 477 29.52 30.45 -24.80
N GLN A 478 28.46 29.71 -24.42
CA GLN A 478 28.52 28.32 -23.97
C GLN A 478 28.32 27.30 -25.10
N ILE A 479 27.82 27.74 -26.27
CA ILE A 479 27.67 26.88 -27.44
C ILE A 479 28.93 26.95 -28.30
N TYR A 480 29.08 27.93 -29.20
CA TYR A 480 30.23 28.03 -30.13
C TYR A 480 30.94 29.39 -30.07
N GLY A 481 30.72 30.16 -29.00
CA GLY A 481 31.31 31.48 -28.78
C GLY A 481 30.54 32.62 -29.45
N THR A 482 30.99 33.86 -29.21
CA THR A 482 30.29 35.10 -29.60
C THR A 482 30.78 35.75 -30.88
N THR A 483 31.93 35.30 -31.38
CA THR A 483 32.61 35.84 -32.58
C THR A 483 32.09 35.23 -33.87
N THR A 484 31.25 34.21 -33.75
CA THR A 484 30.86 33.30 -34.83
C THR A 484 29.36 33.46 -35.07
N VAL A 485 28.96 33.71 -36.32
CA VAL A 485 27.58 34.11 -36.67
C VAL A 485 26.94 33.02 -37.52
N TYR A 486 26.43 31.97 -36.87
CA TYR A 486 25.79 30.84 -37.53
C TYR A 486 24.56 30.38 -36.75
N GLY A 487 23.58 29.82 -37.46
CA GLY A 487 22.50 29.07 -36.85
C GLY A 487 23.01 27.76 -36.22
N VAL A 488 22.18 27.15 -35.37
CA VAL A 488 22.43 25.82 -34.82
C VAL A 488 21.25 24.91 -35.09
N ASN A 489 21.52 23.62 -35.27
CA ASN A 489 20.52 22.57 -35.24
C ASN A 489 20.51 21.95 -33.85
N ALA A 490 19.33 21.68 -33.31
CA ALA A 490 19.21 21.08 -31.99
C ALA A 490 18.10 20.04 -31.94
N THR A 491 18.30 19.03 -31.10
CA THR A 491 17.34 17.97 -30.81
C THR A 491 17.39 17.64 -29.32
N MET A 492 16.34 16.99 -28.82
CA MET A 492 16.30 16.48 -27.45
C MET A 492 16.25 14.96 -27.45
N GLY A 493 16.81 14.35 -26.42
CA GLY A 493 16.69 12.93 -26.11
C GLY A 493 17.62 12.57 -24.96
N ASP A 494 17.22 11.64 -24.10
CA ASP A 494 17.99 11.23 -22.91
C ASP A 494 19.24 10.43 -23.32
N LEU A 495 20.38 11.10 -23.45
CA LEU A 495 21.65 10.50 -23.83
C LEU A 495 22.48 10.10 -22.60
N THR A 496 22.23 10.71 -21.45
CA THR A 496 22.92 10.42 -20.19
C THR A 496 22.29 9.27 -19.41
N GLY A 497 21.04 8.92 -19.74
CA GLY A 497 20.20 7.91 -19.12
C GLY A 497 19.79 8.22 -17.69
N ASP A 498 19.56 9.49 -17.40
CA ASP A 498 19.01 9.92 -16.12
C ASP A 498 17.47 9.96 -16.13
N GLY A 499 16.84 9.60 -17.25
CA GLY A 499 15.39 9.62 -17.46
C GLY A 499 14.84 10.98 -17.88
N VAL A 500 15.69 12.00 -17.97
CA VAL A 500 15.35 13.35 -18.44
C VAL A 500 15.99 13.58 -19.82
N THR A 501 15.24 14.13 -20.76
CA THR A 501 15.80 14.35 -22.11
C THR A 501 16.88 15.43 -22.13
N ASP A 502 18.06 15.09 -22.68
CA ASP A 502 19.19 16.01 -22.84
C ASP A 502 19.07 16.87 -24.10
N LEU A 503 19.75 18.02 -24.10
CA LEU A 503 19.84 18.92 -25.23
C LEU A 503 21.11 18.65 -26.06
N VAL A 504 20.94 18.33 -27.33
CA VAL A 504 22.04 18.14 -28.28
C VAL A 504 22.05 19.26 -29.30
N VAL A 505 23.19 19.94 -29.46
CA VAL A 505 23.35 21.10 -30.35
C VAL A 505 24.52 20.89 -31.31
N GLY A 506 24.25 21.01 -32.61
CA GLY A 506 25.26 21.02 -33.67
C GLY A 506 25.22 22.33 -34.46
N PRO A 507 26.35 22.82 -34.99
CA PRO A 507 26.34 24.02 -35.79
C PRO A 507 25.66 23.76 -37.14
N SER A 508 24.86 24.73 -37.60
CA SER A 508 24.43 24.78 -38.99
C SER A 508 25.60 25.17 -39.91
N ARG A 509 25.32 25.50 -41.17
CA ARG A 509 26.36 25.90 -42.13
C ARG A 509 27.15 27.13 -41.63
N GLY A 510 28.46 27.05 -41.76
CA GLY A 510 29.46 28.10 -41.65
C GLY A 510 30.67 27.73 -40.79
N ILE A 511 30.61 26.62 -40.04
CA ILE A 511 31.71 26.13 -39.19
C ILE A 511 32.44 24.98 -39.88
N PHE A 512 33.74 25.18 -40.08
CA PHE A 512 34.66 24.14 -40.51
C PHE A 512 35.06 23.25 -39.34
N ASN A 513 35.03 21.93 -39.55
CA ASN A 513 35.26 20.91 -38.51
C ASN A 513 34.27 21.01 -37.33
N PRO A 514 32.96 20.80 -37.59
CA PRO A 514 31.91 20.98 -36.59
C PRO A 514 32.00 19.95 -35.45
N SER A 515 31.76 20.41 -34.22
CA SER A 515 31.50 19.55 -33.06
C SER A 515 30.02 19.53 -32.70
N VAL A 516 29.63 18.53 -31.89
CA VAL A 516 28.32 18.45 -31.24
C VAL A 516 28.51 18.73 -29.76
N HIS A 517 27.69 19.61 -29.20
CA HIS A 517 27.68 19.92 -27.76
C HIS A 517 26.42 19.32 -27.13
N ILE A 518 26.59 18.62 -26.01
CA ILE A 518 25.52 17.98 -25.23
C ILE A 518 25.39 18.73 -23.91
N PHE A 519 24.16 19.08 -23.54
CA PHE A 519 23.80 19.78 -22.32
C PHE A 519 22.74 18.99 -21.55
N ASP A 520 22.88 18.99 -20.23
CA ASP A 520 22.00 18.29 -19.29
C ASP A 520 20.58 18.88 -19.32
N GLY A 521 19.58 18.00 -19.49
CA GLY A 521 18.17 18.39 -19.63
C GLY A 521 17.54 19.04 -18.40
N THR A 522 18.12 18.82 -17.22
CA THR A 522 17.62 19.32 -15.93
C THR A 522 18.20 20.69 -15.59
N THR A 523 19.51 20.87 -15.79
CA THR A 523 20.30 22.01 -15.30
C THR A 523 20.78 22.94 -16.40
N GLY A 524 20.76 22.49 -17.67
CA GLY A 524 21.37 23.21 -18.79
C GLY A 524 22.90 23.29 -18.72
N GLN A 525 23.55 22.53 -17.84
CA GLN A 525 25.01 22.48 -17.78
C GLN A 525 25.58 21.73 -18.98
N PHE A 526 26.76 22.14 -19.42
CA PHE A 526 27.50 21.42 -20.46
C PHE A 526 27.94 20.05 -19.94
N VAL A 527 27.61 19.00 -20.69
CA VAL A 527 27.96 17.61 -20.38
C VAL A 527 29.20 17.20 -21.18
N GLN A 528 29.14 17.29 -22.51
CA GLN A 528 30.18 16.70 -23.37
C GLN A 528 30.24 17.35 -24.76
N GLU A 529 31.45 17.37 -25.34
CA GLU A 529 31.70 17.73 -26.75
C GLU A 529 32.12 16.47 -27.53
N LEU A 530 31.58 16.32 -28.74
CA LEU A 530 31.93 15.27 -29.69
C LEU A 530 32.43 15.88 -31.00
N HIS A 531 33.56 15.39 -31.51
CA HIS A 531 34.05 15.68 -32.86
C HIS A 531 33.79 14.48 -33.79
N PRO A 532 32.61 14.40 -34.44
CA PRO A 532 32.16 13.20 -35.13
C PRO A 532 33.00 12.83 -36.36
N TYR A 533 33.81 13.77 -36.87
CA TYR A 533 34.63 13.62 -38.08
C TYR A 533 36.09 14.03 -37.87
N ALA A 534 36.62 13.87 -36.65
CA ALA A 534 38.01 14.24 -36.31
C ALA A 534 39.08 13.52 -37.17
N ASP A 535 38.73 12.38 -37.76
CA ASP A 535 39.54 11.58 -38.68
C ASP A 535 39.48 12.07 -40.14
N SER A 536 38.58 13.01 -40.47
CA SER A 536 38.34 13.48 -41.83
C SER A 536 39.19 14.70 -42.18
N GLN A 537 39.76 14.70 -43.39
CA GLN A 537 40.49 15.85 -43.93
C GLN A 537 39.59 16.82 -44.72
N ASN A 538 38.31 16.50 -44.87
CA ASN A 538 37.37 17.33 -45.61
C ASN A 538 36.82 18.46 -44.72
N SER A 539 36.85 19.68 -45.23
CA SER A 539 36.20 20.85 -44.63
C SER A 539 34.68 20.67 -44.66
N LEU A 540 34.15 20.04 -43.61
CA LEU A 540 32.71 19.95 -43.35
C LEU A 540 32.13 21.33 -43.05
N ASP A 541 30.91 21.56 -43.53
CA ASP A 541 30.19 22.81 -43.33
C ASP A 541 28.83 22.53 -42.67
N GLY A 542 28.81 22.48 -41.33
CA GLY A 542 27.62 22.20 -40.52
C GLY A 542 27.17 20.74 -40.47
N ILE A 543 26.33 20.42 -39.48
CA ILE A 543 25.81 19.07 -39.21
C ILE A 543 24.31 19.08 -38.90
N SER A 544 23.65 17.97 -39.21
CA SER A 544 22.31 17.61 -38.74
C SER A 544 22.45 16.53 -37.66
N VAL A 545 21.69 16.66 -36.58
CA VAL A 545 21.72 15.74 -35.43
C VAL A 545 20.33 15.14 -35.21
N ALA A 546 20.26 13.89 -34.77
CA ALA A 546 19.06 13.22 -34.30
C ALA A 546 19.41 12.27 -33.16
N VAL A 547 18.46 12.02 -32.26
CA VAL A 547 18.63 11.15 -31.08
C VAL A 547 17.53 10.08 -31.07
N GLY A 548 17.87 8.84 -30.74
CA GLY A 548 16.95 7.71 -30.57
C GLY A 548 17.69 6.37 -30.57
N ASP A 549 17.07 5.30 -30.08
CA ASP A 549 17.70 3.97 -30.00
C ASP A 549 17.82 3.34 -31.39
N ILE A 550 19.02 3.35 -31.98
CA ILE A 550 19.27 2.85 -33.34
C ILE A 550 19.72 1.38 -33.32
N ASP A 551 20.42 0.94 -32.28
CA ASP A 551 20.94 -0.43 -32.20
C ASP A 551 20.08 -1.39 -31.35
N GLY A 552 18.97 -0.90 -30.78
CA GLY A 552 17.98 -1.65 -30.03
C GLY A 552 18.47 -2.09 -28.66
N ASP A 553 19.52 -1.46 -28.12
CA ASP A 553 20.04 -1.75 -26.79
C ASP A 553 19.26 -1.06 -25.67
N GLY A 554 18.39 -0.12 -26.02
CA GLY A 554 17.51 0.62 -25.13
C GLY A 554 18.03 1.96 -24.62
N TRP A 555 19.27 2.31 -24.95
CA TRP A 555 19.82 3.64 -24.73
C TRP A 555 19.57 4.47 -25.99
N ASN A 556 19.42 5.78 -25.82
CA ASN A 556 19.36 6.63 -27.00
C ASN A 556 20.74 6.72 -27.66
N ASP A 557 20.79 6.61 -28.97
CA ASP A 557 22.00 6.86 -29.73
C ASP A 557 21.97 8.26 -30.36
N LEU A 558 23.15 8.82 -30.58
CA LEU A 558 23.34 10.09 -31.29
C LEU A 558 23.70 9.81 -32.76
N VAL A 559 22.84 10.27 -33.68
CA VAL A 559 23.08 10.25 -35.12
C VAL A 559 23.57 11.61 -35.59
N VAL A 560 24.67 11.64 -36.33
CA VAL A 560 25.23 12.85 -36.92
C VAL A 560 25.40 12.70 -38.43
N ALA A 561 24.93 13.69 -39.19
CA ALA A 561 25.02 13.75 -40.65
C ALA A 561 25.56 15.11 -41.14
N PRO A 562 26.26 15.16 -42.29
CA PRO A 562 26.69 16.41 -42.91
C PRO A 562 25.49 17.24 -43.42
N ALA A 563 25.42 18.52 -43.04
CA ALA A 563 24.35 19.44 -43.49
C ALA A 563 24.69 20.20 -44.80
N SER A 564 25.88 19.94 -45.37
CA SER A 564 26.41 20.56 -46.59
C SER A 564 26.71 19.51 -47.65
N ASP A 565 26.86 19.96 -48.89
CA ASP A 565 27.22 19.13 -50.04
C ASP A 565 28.70 18.70 -49.96
N VAL A 566 29.04 17.90 -48.96
CA VAL A 566 30.38 17.36 -48.72
C VAL A 566 30.30 15.84 -48.70
N ALA A 567 31.32 15.19 -49.25
CA ALA A 567 31.41 13.74 -49.30
C ALA A 567 31.78 13.16 -47.92
N GLN A 568 30.80 13.06 -47.02
CA GLN A 568 30.95 12.48 -45.68
C GLN A 568 29.78 11.54 -45.33
N PRO A 569 30.03 10.49 -44.53
CA PRO A 569 29.00 9.55 -44.14
C PRO A 569 28.13 10.07 -42.98
N ILE A 570 26.98 9.44 -42.78
CA ILE A 570 26.26 9.50 -41.50
C ILE A 570 26.95 8.56 -40.51
N ARG A 571 27.13 9.02 -39.27
CA ARG A 571 27.72 8.26 -38.17
C ARG A 571 26.79 8.23 -36.97
N VAL A 572 26.85 7.11 -36.23
CA VAL A 572 26.05 6.90 -35.03
C VAL A 572 27.00 6.67 -33.85
N PHE A 573 26.65 7.22 -32.71
CA PHE A 573 27.42 7.17 -31.47
C PHE A 573 26.53 6.69 -30.33
N SER A 574 27.01 5.73 -29.54
CA SER A 574 26.19 5.09 -28.51
C SER A 574 25.93 5.99 -27.30
N GLY A 575 24.72 5.95 -26.75
CA GLY A 575 24.41 6.54 -25.44
C GLY A 575 24.59 5.59 -24.26
N ASP A 576 24.90 4.31 -24.50
CA ASP A 576 25.19 3.35 -23.43
C ASP A 576 26.38 3.84 -22.58
N PRO A 577 26.25 4.02 -21.25
CA PRO A 577 27.30 4.49 -20.36
C PRO A 577 28.60 3.68 -20.45
N SER A 578 28.51 2.38 -20.77
CA SER A 578 29.67 1.49 -20.90
C SER A 578 30.54 1.81 -22.13
N ARG A 579 29.96 2.48 -23.13
CA ARG A 579 30.57 2.81 -24.42
C ARG A 579 30.12 4.17 -24.94
N TYR A 580 29.93 5.12 -24.01
CA TYR A 580 29.36 6.43 -24.26
C TYR A 580 30.12 7.19 -25.35
N LEU A 581 29.37 7.69 -26.34
CA LEU A 581 29.84 8.38 -27.54
C LEU A 581 30.91 7.63 -28.35
N THR A 582 30.96 6.30 -28.22
CA THR A 582 31.75 5.47 -29.14
C THR A 582 30.97 5.23 -30.42
N ARG A 583 31.66 5.22 -31.56
CA ARG A 583 31.04 5.01 -32.87
C ARG A 583 30.49 3.58 -32.97
N ILE A 584 29.21 3.46 -33.32
CA ILE A 584 28.51 2.20 -33.54
C ILE A 584 28.11 2.03 -35.01
N GLY A 585 28.16 0.79 -35.49
CA GLY A 585 27.85 0.45 -36.87
C GLY A 585 28.88 0.92 -37.91
N ALA A 586 28.64 0.55 -39.16
CA ALA A 586 29.39 1.02 -40.32
C ALA A 586 29.00 2.47 -40.69
N ASP A 587 29.87 3.14 -41.47
CA ASP A 587 29.54 4.45 -42.05
C ASP A 587 28.41 4.30 -43.07
N LEU A 588 27.35 5.11 -42.92
CA LEU A 588 26.22 5.10 -43.85
C LEU A 588 26.41 6.13 -44.95
N TRP A 589 26.36 5.67 -46.20
CA TRP A 589 26.45 6.47 -47.41
C TRP A 589 25.14 6.43 -48.20
N PRO A 590 24.14 7.26 -47.87
CA PRO A 590 22.77 7.12 -48.38
C PRO A 590 22.66 7.37 -49.89
N VAL A 591 23.57 8.18 -50.45
CA VAL A 591 23.64 8.53 -51.88
C VAL A 591 24.84 7.90 -52.60
N GLY A 592 25.53 6.95 -51.95
CA GLY A 592 26.72 6.30 -52.46
C GLY A 592 28.03 6.85 -51.86
N GLU A 593 29.03 5.99 -51.77
CA GLU A 593 30.32 6.31 -51.17
C GLU A 593 31.04 7.42 -51.93
N GLY A 594 31.47 8.46 -51.20
CA GLY A 594 32.17 9.61 -51.78
C GLY A 594 31.28 10.64 -52.50
N ALA A 595 29.95 10.44 -52.53
CA ALA A 595 29.02 11.42 -53.08
C ALA A 595 28.77 12.56 -52.07
N ALA A 596 28.80 13.79 -52.56
CA ALA A 596 28.55 14.99 -51.79
C ALA A 596 27.06 15.34 -51.80
N ALA A 597 26.41 15.36 -50.62
CA ALA A 597 25.00 15.69 -50.47
C ALA A 597 24.75 16.35 -49.12
N GLY A 598 23.89 17.37 -49.09
CA GLY A 598 23.31 17.88 -47.86
C GLY A 598 22.30 16.88 -47.29
N LEU A 599 22.52 16.44 -46.06
CA LEU A 599 21.70 15.43 -45.39
C LEU A 599 20.96 16.03 -44.18
N SER A 600 19.70 15.63 -44.02
CA SER A 600 18.89 15.85 -42.81
C SER A 600 18.47 14.49 -42.25
N VAL A 601 18.55 14.34 -40.93
CA VAL A 601 18.26 13.07 -40.26
C VAL A 601 17.13 13.17 -39.25
N LEU A 602 16.38 12.09 -39.11
CA LEU A 602 15.39 11.85 -38.06
C LEU A 602 15.48 10.39 -37.66
N VAL A 603 15.44 10.09 -36.37
CA VAL A 603 15.28 8.71 -35.88
C VAL A 603 13.80 8.46 -35.61
N MET A 604 13.25 7.43 -36.22
CA MET A 604 11.95 6.86 -35.90
C MET A 604 12.17 5.65 -35.02
N ASP A 605 11.85 5.80 -33.75
CA ASP A 605 12.10 4.77 -32.75
C ASP A 605 10.78 4.15 -32.25
N GLU A 606 10.82 2.89 -31.86
CA GLU A 606 9.71 2.17 -31.22
C GLU A 606 9.87 2.25 -29.69
N PHE A 607 8.78 2.30 -28.93
CA PHE A 607 8.82 2.29 -27.45
C PHE A 607 9.24 0.93 -26.84
N VAL A 608 9.69 -0.02 -27.66
CA VAL A 608 9.99 -1.39 -27.29
C VAL A 608 11.41 -1.66 -27.74
N ASN A 609 12.26 -2.25 -26.90
CA ASN A 609 13.67 -2.49 -27.25
C ASN A 609 13.94 -3.97 -27.59
N GLY A 610 15.14 -4.24 -28.09
CA GLY A 610 15.65 -5.56 -28.41
C GLY A 610 16.07 -5.70 -29.86
N ALA A 611 16.77 -6.78 -30.20
CA ALA A 611 17.32 -6.99 -31.54
C ALA A 611 16.27 -6.96 -32.68
N ALA A 612 14.99 -7.14 -32.36
CA ALA A 612 13.87 -7.06 -33.30
C ALA A 612 13.23 -5.65 -33.40
N HIS A 613 13.51 -4.75 -32.45
CA HIS A 613 12.89 -3.44 -32.28
C HIS A 613 13.96 -2.34 -32.28
N ARG A 614 14.71 -2.26 -33.38
CA ARG A 614 15.73 -1.24 -33.60
C ARG A 614 15.13 -0.02 -34.28
N GLY A 615 15.59 1.17 -33.91
CA GLY A 615 15.21 2.41 -34.54
C GLY A 615 15.49 2.43 -36.05
N GLN A 616 14.67 3.20 -36.75
CA GLN A 616 14.79 3.45 -38.18
C GLN A 616 15.31 4.86 -38.41
N LEU A 617 16.44 4.97 -39.11
CA LEU A 617 16.98 6.26 -39.51
C LEU A 617 16.30 6.72 -40.81
N VAL A 618 15.60 7.84 -40.77
CA VAL A 618 15.07 8.51 -41.96
C VAL A 618 16.06 9.59 -42.40
N VAL A 619 16.48 9.49 -43.65
CA VAL A 619 17.45 10.41 -44.27
C VAL A 619 16.77 11.17 -45.38
N GLY A 620 16.73 12.50 -45.25
CA GLY A 620 16.50 13.41 -46.36
C GLY A 620 17.85 13.75 -47.01
N ALA A 621 17.94 13.64 -48.33
CA ALA A 621 19.15 13.98 -49.09
C ALA A 621 18.82 14.95 -50.22
N ASP A 622 19.55 16.06 -50.30
CA ASP A 622 19.60 16.90 -51.49
C ASP A 622 20.88 16.59 -52.27
N PHE A 623 20.72 15.97 -53.45
CA PHE A 623 21.84 15.56 -54.29
C PHE A 623 21.61 16.04 -55.72
N GLY A 624 22.48 16.92 -56.22
CA GLY A 624 22.43 17.39 -57.60
C GLY A 624 21.14 18.14 -57.97
N GLY A 625 20.49 18.80 -56.99
CA GLY A 625 19.22 19.51 -57.17
C GLY A 625 17.99 18.59 -57.17
N THR A 626 18.16 17.33 -56.76
CA THR A 626 17.08 16.36 -56.59
C THR A 626 17.00 15.95 -55.13
N SER A 627 15.86 16.22 -54.50
CA SER A 627 15.62 15.81 -53.12
C SER A 627 15.09 14.39 -53.06
N SER A 628 15.49 13.62 -52.06
CA SER A 628 14.93 12.29 -51.81
C SER A 628 14.85 12.01 -50.31
N ILE A 629 13.95 11.12 -49.92
CA ILE A 629 13.82 10.62 -48.55
C ILE A 629 13.93 9.11 -48.60
N GLN A 630 14.69 8.51 -47.68
CA GLN A 630 14.85 7.07 -47.57
C GLN A 630 15.08 6.66 -46.12
N SER A 631 14.51 5.51 -45.72
CA SER A 631 14.70 4.95 -44.39
C SER A 631 15.75 3.83 -44.41
N PHE A 632 16.54 3.74 -43.35
CA PHE A 632 17.60 2.77 -43.14
C PHE A 632 17.47 2.13 -41.74
N ARG A 633 17.93 0.88 -41.62
CA ARG A 633 18.05 0.15 -40.34
C ARG A 633 19.50 -0.28 -40.12
N LEU A 634 19.95 -0.19 -38.88
CA LEU A 634 21.23 -0.73 -38.46
C LEU A 634 21.04 -2.19 -38.02
N ASP A 635 21.51 -3.13 -38.83
CA ASP A 635 21.39 -4.55 -38.55
C ASP A 635 22.29 -5.00 -37.39
N VAL A 636 22.00 -6.17 -36.82
CA VAL A 636 22.72 -6.73 -35.66
C VAL A 636 24.22 -6.97 -35.92
N ASP A 637 24.63 -7.08 -37.18
CA ASP A 637 26.02 -7.18 -37.61
C ASP A 637 26.71 -5.82 -37.81
N GLY A 638 26.01 -4.72 -37.49
CA GLY A 638 26.47 -3.35 -37.61
C GLY A 638 26.44 -2.82 -39.05
N GLN A 639 25.82 -3.52 -40.01
CA GLN A 639 25.64 -3.03 -41.37
C GLN A 639 24.32 -2.27 -41.54
N TRP A 640 24.25 -1.43 -42.56
CA TRP A 640 23.03 -0.68 -42.89
C TRP A 640 22.24 -1.37 -43.99
N SER A 641 20.95 -1.55 -43.75
CA SER A 641 19.99 -1.99 -44.77
C SER A 641 18.96 -0.91 -45.06
N ALA A 642 18.68 -0.68 -46.35
CA ALA A 642 17.58 0.19 -46.76
C ALA A 642 16.24 -0.49 -46.49
N VAL A 643 15.30 0.23 -45.87
CA VAL A 643 13.95 -0.29 -45.63
C VAL A 643 13.23 -0.43 -46.97
N PRO A 644 12.78 -1.64 -47.37
CA PRO A 644 12.15 -1.86 -48.67
C PRO A 644 10.91 -0.97 -48.87
N GLY A 645 10.83 -0.30 -50.03
CA GLY A 645 9.70 0.57 -50.37
C GLY A 645 9.66 1.93 -49.67
N SER A 646 10.65 2.26 -48.84
CA SER A 646 10.69 3.53 -48.09
C SER A 646 11.17 4.75 -48.90
N ARG A 647 11.79 4.53 -50.07
CA ARG A 647 12.36 5.63 -50.86
C ARG A 647 11.28 6.44 -51.56
N PHE A 648 11.27 7.74 -51.30
CA PHE A 648 10.44 8.72 -51.97
C PHE A 648 11.32 9.77 -52.66
N GLN A 649 10.98 10.10 -53.91
CA GLN A 649 11.64 11.14 -54.70
C GLN A 649 10.52 11.91 -55.42
N PRO A 650 10.28 13.19 -55.06
CA PRO A 650 9.21 14.00 -55.62
C PRO A 650 9.41 14.36 -57.10
#